data_AF-A0A5P9H840-F1
#
_entry.id   AF-A0A5P9H840-F1
#
_cell.length_a   1.000
_cell.length_b   1.000
_cell.length_c   1.000
_cell.angle_alpha   90.00
_cell.angle_beta   90.00
_cell.angle_gamma   90.00
#
_symmetry.space_group_name_H-M   'P 1'
#
loop_
_entity.id
_entity.type
_entity.pdbx_description
1 polymer ?
#
loop_
_entity_poly.entity_id
_entity_poly.type
_entity_poly.pdbx_seq_one_letter_code
_entity_poly.pdbx_strand_id
1 'polypeptide(L)'
;MLFIRTYRVFQYYAAETAKLDRPGPLLQDPAGHPVGAIERISVEAGRLTVRGRAATVRVILRQGAAESSALPGPRDPDGQAPFVLDLPYAPGPAQLVVEHADGTFVQPFSGFSDRQIRLARARRFIPFCVRLIRLAPVIWRWKRTGDLGARERVKEALSLVPPSPAGALDPAVLDPAGAPPPSGSDAFIIVMPVYNALELLREALERVARHSPPGWHLIAVEDQSSDPELRPWLQGWAQARKDRVTLILNETNLGFVGAANRGLAAARARDPGAPVVLLNSDALVPAGWAARLLAPLEDPTVASVTPFSNDAEIFTVPVISRRVDLRPGEGYDLAQEAARINAAAARVDLPTGVGFCMALSPRYLARIPQFDTAFGRGYGEEVDWCRKALLAGGRHVAAADLFVEHRGGASFGSAAKKALIQRNADVISNRYPGFDAEVRSFVAADPLVTARLALGLSLAAARARDPVPVWLAHAMGGGAESDLQTRIAARTGAGESAVVLRVGRGWRWTLELHGPEGMTAGISDGLETVEALVSRLPRRRIIYSCGVGDADPAGLPRVLLSLAGRGPRAVGPEPQPVEVLLHDYFPISPSYTLLGADGVWRGVPLPENTAGRDPAHHWRGPDGTRTGLAAWQAEWGALLAAAARIEVFSEASRDILCMAYPSCRAAITTRPHALPVVPPRLRPGARADGVPIIGVLGNIGPHKGADVLVQLSQSLARSGAARLVVIGRLAPEYTLAAPARVHGRYRIEDLPGLVARYGITAWLVPSVWPETFSFTTHEALATGLPVLAFDLGAQGDAVRAAPNGTALPCPGPDGMDVAALLAVLSADMS
;
A
#
# COMPACT_ATOMS: atom_id res chain seq x y z
N MET A 1 -1.06 -33.79 17.55
CA MET A 1 -1.69 -32.46 17.30
C MET A 1 -0.77 -31.46 16.57
N LEU A 2 0.49 -31.28 16.97
CA LEU A 2 1.39 -30.28 16.35
C LEU A 2 1.63 -30.49 14.85
N PHE A 3 1.91 -31.74 14.43
CA PHE A 3 2.11 -32.08 13.01
C PHE A 3 0.91 -31.71 12.12
N ILE A 4 -0.31 -31.99 12.60
CA ILE A 4 -1.56 -31.66 11.88
C ILE A 4 -1.71 -30.13 11.73
N ARG A 5 -1.41 -29.36 12.79
CA ARG A 5 -1.45 -27.89 12.74
C ARG A 5 -0.41 -27.33 11.77
N THR A 6 0.83 -27.80 11.82
CA THR A 6 1.90 -27.35 10.91
C THR A 6 1.59 -27.71 9.45
N TYR A 7 1.02 -28.90 9.21
CA TYR A 7 0.60 -29.31 7.87
C TYR A 7 -0.53 -28.43 7.31
N ARG A 8 -1.49 -27.99 8.15
CA ARG A 8 -2.53 -27.03 7.75
C ARG A 8 -1.95 -25.66 7.40
N VAL A 9 -0.97 -25.16 8.16
CA VAL A 9 -0.23 -23.92 7.83
C VAL A 9 0.51 -24.08 6.50
N PHE A 10 1.13 -25.23 6.26
CA PHE A 10 1.76 -25.53 4.98
C PHE A 10 0.75 -25.54 3.83
N GLN A 11 -0.42 -26.16 3.99
CA GLN A 11 -1.47 -26.16 2.96
C GLN A 11 -1.90 -24.74 2.60
N TYR A 12 -2.01 -23.85 3.59
CA TYR A 12 -2.30 -22.44 3.38
C TYR A 12 -1.15 -21.75 2.61
N TYR A 13 0.08 -21.86 3.10
CA TYR A 13 1.27 -21.31 2.44
C TYR A 13 1.39 -21.77 0.98
N ALA A 14 1.17 -23.06 0.74
CA ALA A 14 1.22 -23.66 -0.58
C ALA A 14 0.08 -23.15 -1.48
N ALA A 15 -1.11 -22.91 -0.94
CA ALA A 15 -2.22 -22.35 -1.70
C ALA A 15 -1.94 -20.89 -2.14
N GLU A 16 -1.29 -20.09 -1.30
CA GLU A 16 -0.96 -18.68 -1.59
C GLU A 16 0.27 -18.53 -2.49
N THR A 17 1.28 -19.39 -2.33
CA THR A 17 2.58 -19.22 -3.02
C THR A 17 2.79 -20.13 -4.22
N ALA A 18 1.93 -21.14 -4.42
CA ALA A 18 2.00 -21.96 -5.63
C ALA A 18 1.49 -21.15 -6.82
N LYS A 19 2.41 -20.91 -7.76
CA LYS A 19 2.13 -20.29 -9.05
C LYS A 19 2.36 -21.29 -10.16
N LEU A 20 1.38 -21.41 -11.04
CA LEU A 20 1.50 -22.10 -12.31
C LEU A 20 1.30 -21.09 -13.42
N ASP A 21 2.03 -21.26 -14.50
CA ASP A 21 2.04 -20.32 -15.60
C ASP A 21 2.48 -21.01 -16.90
N ARG A 22 1.89 -20.59 -18.01
CA ARG A 22 2.21 -21.05 -19.35
C ARG A 22 1.78 -20.02 -20.40
N PRO A 23 2.42 -19.99 -21.58
CA PRO A 23 1.88 -19.24 -22.72
C PRO A 23 0.52 -19.82 -23.15
N GLY A 24 -0.34 -18.96 -23.67
CA GLY A 24 -1.63 -19.35 -24.23
C GLY A 24 -1.62 -19.46 -25.76
N PRO A 25 -2.74 -19.90 -26.35
CA PRO A 25 -2.89 -20.00 -27.81
C PRO A 25 -3.02 -18.62 -28.47
N LEU A 26 -2.74 -18.57 -29.78
CA LEU A 26 -3.17 -17.48 -30.65
C LEU A 26 -4.71 -17.40 -30.68
N LEU A 27 -5.24 -16.19 -30.78
CA LEU A 27 -6.66 -15.96 -30.98
C LEU A 27 -6.91 -15.88 -32.49
N GLN A 28 -7.82 -16.71 -32.98
CA GLN A 28 -8.17 -16.78 -34.40
C GLN A 28 -9.66 -16.49 -34.60
N ASP A 29 -9.98 -15.77 -35.67
CA ASP A 29 -11.35 -15.62 -36.12
C ASP A 29 -11.88 -16.97 -36.71
N PRO A 30 -13.18 -17.09 -37.01
CA PRO A 30 -13.73 -18.31 -37.63
C PRO A 30 -13.13 -18.67 -39.00
N ALA A 31 -12.44 -17.75 -39.67
CA ALA A 31 -11.74 -17.96 -40.93
C ALA A 31 -10.25 -18.34 -40.73
N GLY A 32 -9.75 -18.39 -39.49
CA GLY A 32 -8.39 -18.75 -39.14
C GLY A 32 -7.39 -17.58 -39.09
N HIS A 33 -7.82 -16.32 -39.27
CA HIS A 33 -6.94 -15.17 -39.21
C HIS A 33 -6.60 -14.79 -37.77
N PRO A 34 -5.34 -14.40 -37.48
CA PRO A 34 -4.92 -13.99 -36.15
C PRO A 34 -5.54 -12.62 -35.79
N VAL A 35 -6.27 -12.59 -34.69
CA VAL A 35 -6.96 -11.40 -34.16
C VAL A 35 -6.43 -10.99 -32.78
N GLY A 36 -5.46 -11.75 -32.27
CA GLY A 36 -4.78 -11.49 -31.01
C GLY A 36 -4.03 -12.71 -30.50
N ALA A 37 -3.59 -12.66 -29.24
CA ALA A 37 -2.89 -13.75 -28.57
C ALA A 37 -3.20 -13.76 -27.08
N ILE A 38 -3.34 -14.97 -26.52
CA ILE A 38 -3.23 -15.16 -25.07
C ILE A 38 -1.73 -15.29 -24.76
N GLU A 39 -1.13 -14.19 -24.31
CA GLU A 39 0.28 -14.14 -23.93
C GLU A 39 0.56 -15.04 -22.73
N ARG A 40 -0.38 -15.12 -21.78
CA ARG A 40 -0.13 -15.77 -20.49
C ARG A 40 -1.39 -16.32 -19.84
N ILE A 41 -1.33 -17.58 -19.41
CA ILE A 41 -2.35 -18.25 -18.59
C ILE A 41 -1.70 -18.65 -17.27
N SER A 42 -2.13 -18.06 -16.18
CA SER A 42 -1.59 -18.34 -14.85
C SER A 42 -2.66 -18.77 -13.86
N VAL A 43 -2.29 -19.67 -12.94
CA VAL A 43 -3.08 -19.94 -11.73
C VAL A 43 -2.25 -19.57 -10.51
N GLU A 44 -2.77 -18.64 -9.72
CA GLU A 44 -2.14 -18.11 -8.51
C GLU A 44 -3.23 -17.81 -7.47
N ALA A 45 -2.97 -18.14 -6.20
CA ALA A 45 -3.93 -17.95 -5.10
C ALA A 45 -5.36 -18.48 -5.34
N GLY A 46 -5.49 -19.55 -6.16
CA GLY A 46 -6.78 -20.18 -6.49
C GLY A 46 -7.59 -19.47 -7.58
N ARG A 47 -7.00 -18.53 -8.32
CA ARG A 47 -7.63 -17.84 -9.44
C ARG A 47 -6.91 -18.15 -10.75
N LEU A 48 -7.69 -18.31 -11.82
CA LEU A 48 -7.20 -18.38 -13.19
C LEU A 48 -7.12 -16.96 -13.72
N THR A 49 -5.94 -16.52 -14.13
CA THR A 49 -5.72 -15.23 -14.79
C THR A 49 -5.26 -15.46 -16.22
N VAL A 50 -5.90 -14.77 -17.15
CA VAL A 50 -5.60 -14.80 -18.58
C VAL A 50 -5.20 -13.39 -19.01
N ARG A 51 -4.00 -13.26 -19.56
CA ARG A 51 -3.48 -12.00 -20.11
C ARG A 51 -3.20 -12.18 -21.58
N GLY A 52 -3.50 -11.15 -22.35
CA GLY A 52 -3.26 -11.17 -23.79
C GLY A 52 -3.50 -9.82 -24.43
N ARG A 53 -3.45 -9.81 -25.76
CA ARG A 53 -3.81 -8.68 -26.60
C ARG A 53 -4.77 -9.14 -27.67
N ALA A 54 -5.73 -8.30 -28.02
CA ALA A 54 -6.67 -8.59 -29.08
C ALA A 54 -7.19 -7.29 -29.72
N ALA A 55 -7.43 -7.31 -31.03
CA ALA A 55 -8.26 -6.31 -31.69
C ALA A 55 -9.72 -6.66 -31.40
N THR A 56 -10.35 -5.99 -30.44
CA THR A 56 -11.69 -6.37 -29.95
C THR A 56 -12.40 -5.18 -29.30
N VAL A 57 -13.72 -5.30 -29.15
CA VAL A 57 -14.58 -4.37 -28.39
C VAL A 57 -14.76 -4.87 -26.95
N ARG A 58 -14.76 -6.18 -26.73
CA ARG A 58 -14.91 -6.80 -25.41
C ARG A 58 -14.35 -8.22 -25.37
N VAL A 59 -13.70 -8.58 -24.28
CA VAL A 59 -13.21 -9.95 -24.04
C VAL A 59 -13.88 -10.53 -22.81
N ILE A 60 -14.36 -11.76 -22.90
CA ILE A 60 -15.03 -12.48 -21.82
C ILE A 60 -14.33 -13.81 -21.57
N LEU A 61 -13.90 -14.04 -20.35
CA LEU A 61 -13.39 -15.32 -19.88
C LEU A 61 -14.54 -16.12 -19.26
N ARG A 62 -14.70 -17.39 -19.66
CA ARG A 62 -15.71 -18.32 -19.15
C ARG A 62 -15.05 -19.60 -18.64
N GLN A 63 -15.51 -20.09 -17.49
CA GLN A 63 -15.19 -21.42 -17.00
C GLN A 63 -16.37 -22.00 -16.21
N GLY A 64 -17.09 -22.95 -16.81
CA GLY A 64 -18.35 -23.44 -16.26
C GLY A 64 -19.41 -22.34 -16.24
N ALA A 65 -20.03 -22.08 -15.09
CA ALA A 65 -20.99 -21.01 -14.87
C ALA A 65 -20.36 -19.66 -14.46
N ALA A 66 -19.02 -19.62 -14.30
CA ALA A 66 -18.31 -18.40 -13.94
C ALA A 66 -17.90 -17.63 -15.19
N GLU A 67 -18.11 -16.31 -15.18
CA GLU A 67 -17.82 -15.40 -16.28
C GLU A 67 -17.17 -14.10 -15.77
N SER A 68 -16.14 -13.62 -16.46
CA SER A 68 -15.51 -12.32 -16.23
C SER A 68 -15.34 -11.63 -17.56
N SER A 69 -15.61 -10.33 -17.64
CA SER A 69 -15.44 -9.56 -18.88
C SER A 69 -14.64 -8.29 -18.66
N ALA A 70 -13.91 -7.85 -19.68
CA ALA A 70 -13.13 -6.63 -19.67
C ALA A 70 -13.30 -5.91 -21.01
N LEU A 71 -13.31 -4.58 -20.96
CA LEU A 71 -13.10 -3.74 -22.13
C LEU A 71 -11.59 -3.60 -22.35
N PRO A 72 -11.09 -3.80 -23.57
CA PRO A 72 -9.67 -3.67 -23.89
C PRO A 72 -9.12 -2.27 -23.56
N GLY A 73 -7.84 -2.20 -23.15
CA GLY A 73 -7.15 -0.93 -22.89
C GLY A 73 -6.85 -0.09 -24.14
N PRO A 74 -6.00 0.94 -24.06
CA PRO A 74 -5.58 1.73 -25.22
C PRO A 74 -4.95 0.84 -26.30
N ARG A 75 -5.36 1.05 -27.56
CA ARG A 75 -4.84 0.29 -28.70
C ARG A 75 -3.38 0.66 -29.00
N ASP A 76 -2.59 -0.33 -29.35
CA ASP A 76 -1.25 -0.16 -29.89
C ASP A 76 -1.28 0.19 -31.39
N PRO A 77 -0.12 0.49 -32.02
CA PRO A 77 -0.06 0.81 -33.45
C PRO A 77 -0.61 -0.28 -34.37
N ASP A 78 -0.63 -1.54 -33.90
CA ASP A 78 -1.17 -2.69 -34.62
C ASP A 78 -2.69 -2.87 -34.39
N GLY A 79 -3.33 -1.92 -33.71
CA GLY A 79 -4.77 -1.89 -33.47
C GLY A 79 -5.26 -2.85 -32.40
N GLN A 80 -4.36 -3.56 -31.71
CA GLN A 80 -4.66 -4.48 -30.63
C GLN A 80 -4.62 -3.79 -29.27
N ALA A 81 -5.39 -4.29 -28.32
CA ALA A 81 -5.41 -3.74 -26.98
C ALA A 81 -5.14 -4.83 -25.93
N PRO A 82 -4.37 -4.51 -24.88
CA PRO A 82 -4.10 -5.46 -23.81
C PRO A 82 -5.37 -5.71 -23.00
N PHE A 83 -5.53 -6.95 -22.57
CA PHE A 83 -6.58 -7.38 -21.64
C PHE A 83 -6.00 -8.25 -20.51
N VAL A 84 -6.63 -8.14 -19.34
CA VAL A 84 -6.38 -9.01 -18.19
C VAL A 84 -7.73 -9.43 -17.63
N LEU A 85 -7.98 -10.73 -17.59
CA LEU A 85 -9.21 -11.32 -17.07
C LEU A 85 -8.87 -12.33 -16.00
N ASP A 86 -9.72 -12.46 -14.99
CA ASP A 86 -9.51 -13.47 -13.96
C ASP A 86 -10.82 -14.04 -13.39
N LEU A 87 -10.77 -15.31 -12.98
CA LEU A 87 -11.90 -16.05 -12.40
C LEU A 87 -11.45 -17.00 -11.29
N PRO A 88 -12.35 -17.42 -10.38
CA PRO A 88 -12.10 -18.55 -9.50
C PRO A 88 -11.71 -19.77 -10.33
N TYR A 89 -10.57 -20.38 -10.03
CA TYR A 89 -10.10 -21.53 -10.81
C TYR A 89 -10.98 -22.76 -10.55
N ALA A 90 -11.48 -23.36 -11.62
CA ALA A 90 -12.10 -24.68 -11.63
C ALA A 90 -11.28 -25.66 -12.49
N PRO A 91 -11.27 -26.97 -12.18
CA PRO A 91 -10.73 -27.98 -13.08
C PRO A 91 -11.62 -28.08 -14.33
N GLY A 92 -11.02 -28.02 -15.52
CA GLY A 92 -11.75 -28.18 -16.77
C GLY A 92 -11.33 -27.18 -17.87
N PRO A 93 -11.93 -27.30 -19.07
CA PRO A 93 -11.69 -26.35 -20.16
C PRO A 93 -12.20 -24.96 -19.78
N ALA A 94 -11.48 -23.93 -20.20
CA ALA A 94 -11.90 -22.55 -20.15
C ALA A 94 -12.08 -22.03 -21.57
N GLN A 95 -12.86 -20.96 -21.72
CA GLN A 95 -13.17 -20.36 -23.01
C GLN A 95 -12.95 -18.86 -22.94
N LEU A 96 -12.32 -18.31 -23.97
CA LEU A 96 -12.26 -16.87 -24.17
C LEU A 96 -13.23 -16.50 -25.29
N VAL A 97 -14.26 -15.73 -24.98
CA VAL A 97 -15.17 -15.14 -25.96
C VAL A 97 -14.63 -13.76 -26.32
N VAL A 98 -14.44 -13.51 -27.61
CA VAL A 98 -13.92 -12.24 -28.12
C VAL A 98 -15.02 -11.63 -28.99
N GLU A 99 -15.47 -10.43 -28.62
CA GLU A 99 -16.45 -9.65 -29.37
C GLU A 99 -15.72 -8.67 -30.29
N HIS A 100 -15.86 -8.84 -31.60
CA HIS A 100 -15.34 -7.95 -32.63
C HIS A 100 -16.48 -7.13 -33.26
N ALA A 101 -16.15 -6.09 -34.02
CA ALA A 101 -17.14 -5.31 -34.78
C ALA A 101 -17.93 -6.19 -35.77
N ASP A 102 -17.32 -7.27 -36.28
CA ASP A 102 -17.88 -8.15 -37.32
C ASP A 102 -18.50 -9.44 -36.76
N GLY A 103 -18.50 -9.64 -35.43
CA GLY A 103 -19.08 -10.84 -34.80
C GLY A 103 -18.40 -11.27 -33.50
N THR A 104 -18.93 -12.33 -32.89
CA THR A 104 -18.42 -12.93 -31.64
C THR A 104 -17.87 -14.33 -31.91
N PHE A 105 -16.66 -14.63 -31.44
CA PHE A 105 -16.08 -15.97 -31.56
C PHE A 105 -15.52 -16.47 -30.23
N VAL A 106 -15.39 -17.79 -30.10
CA VAL A 106 -15.03 -18.47 -28.85
C VAL A 106 -13.75 -19.28 -29.05
N GLN A 107 -12.71 -18.94 -28.31
CA GLN A 107 -11.45 -19.67 -28.27
C GLN A 107 -11.39 -20.56 -27.02
N PRO A 108 -11.57 -21.88 -27.14
CA PRO A 108 -11.34 -22.79 -26.03
C PRO A 108 -9.84 -22.91 -25.74
N PHE A 109 -9.50 -23.03 -24.47
CA PHE A 109 -8.16 -23.37 -24.03
C PHE A 109 -8.20 -24.21 -22.75
N SER A 110 -7.19 -25.05 -22.54
CA SER A 110 -7.11 -25.88 -21.34
C SER A 110 -6.72 -25.05 -20.11
N GLY A 111 -7.34 -25.31 -18.97
CA GLY A 111 -6.77 -24.88 -17.69
C GLY A 111 -5.53 -25.70 -17.33
N PHE A 112 -5.08 -25.56 -16.08
CA PHE A 112 -4.20 -26.56 -15.47
C PHE A 112 -5.05 -27.75 -14.99
N SER A 113 -4.46 -28.93 -14.86
CA SER A 113 -5.09 -30.10 -14.25
C SER A 113 -4.92 -30.12 -12.73
N ASP A 114 -5.79 -30.82 -12.02
CA ASP A 114 -5.66 -31.03 -10.57
C ASP A 114 -4.33 -31.64 -10.17
N ARG A 115 -3.77 -32.51 -11.03
CA ARG A 115 -2.44 -33.08 -10.82
C ARG A 115 -1.34 -32.02 -10.86
N GLN A 116 -1.39 -31.09 -11.82
CA GLN A 116 -0.43 -29.98 -11.90
C GLN A 116 -0.54 -29.05 -10.70
N ILE A 117 -1.76 -28.72 -10.26
CA ILE A 117 -2.01 -27.89 -9.08
C ILE A 117 -1.46 -28.56 -7.81
N ARG A 118 -1.75 -29.85 -7.61
CA ARG A 118 -1.22 -30.62 -6.47
C ARG A 118 0.31 -30.68 -6.48
N LEU A 119 0.92 -30.89 -7.64
CA LEU A 119 2.38 -30.91 -7.77
C LEU A 119 3.00 -29.54 -7.49
N ALA A 120 2.41 -28.45 -7.99
CA ALA A 120 2.86 -27.09 -7.73
C ALA A 120 2.83 -26.75 -6.23
N ARG A 121 1.76 -27.15 -5.53
CA ARG A 121 1.63 -27.03 -4.07
C ARG A 121 2.66 -27.88 -3.33
N ALA A 122 2.85 -29.14 -3.73
CA ALA A 122 3.84 -30.03 -3.11
C ALA A 122 5.27 -29.47 -3.23
N ARG A 123 5.63 -28.87 -4.38
CA ARG A 123 6.93 -28.21 -4.61
C ARG A 123 7.20 -27.03 -3.66
N ARG A 124 6.18 -26.48 -2.98
CA ARG A 124 6.35 -25.42 -1.97
C ARG A 124 6.85 -25.95 -0.61
N PHE A 125 6.89 -27.27 -0.40
CA PHE A 125 7.25 -27.86 0.90
C PHE A 125 8.68 -27.53 1.33
N ILE A 126 9.68 -27.66 0.45
CA ILE A 126 11.08 -27.34 0.77
C ILE A 126 11.25 -25.84 1.09
N PRO A 127 10.77 -24.88 0.26
CA PRO A 127 10.79 -23.47 0.61
C PRO A 127 10.12 -23.15 1.95
N PHE A 128 9.01 -23.81 2.27
CA PHE A 128 8.33 -23.67 3.55
C PHE A 128 9.23 -24.10 4.73
N CYS A 129 9.85 -25.28 4.64
CA CYS A 129 10.78 -25.77 5.67
C CYS A 129 11.98 -24.83 5.86
N VAL A 130 12.60 -24.35 4.76
CA VAL A 130 13.72 -23.39 4.83
C VAL A 130 13.30 -22.09 5.52
N ARG A 131 12.10 -21.57 5.22
CA ARG A 131 11.55 -20.38 5.90
C ARG A 131 11.34 -20.64 7.39
N LEU A 132 10.78 -21.79 7.77
CA LEU A 132 10.58 -22.16 9.18
C LEU A 132 11.90 -22.23 9.95
N ILE A 133 12.95 -22.79 9.35
CA ILE A 133 14.29 -22.85 9.97
C ILE A 133 14.83 -21.42 10.21
N ARG A 134 14.76 -20.54 9.20
CA ARG A 134 15.17 -19.13 9.33
C ARG A 134 14.37 -18.38 10.38
N LEU A 135 13.10 -18.72 10.55
CA LEU A 135 12.20 -18.09 11.52
C LEU A 135 12.29 -18.70 12.93
N ALA A 136 13.06 -19.77 13.14
CA ALA A 136 13.12 -20.46 14.43
C ALA A 136 13.45 -19.53 15.62
N PRO A 137 14.41 -18.57 15.53
CA PRO A 137 14.68 -17.63 16.63
C PRO A 137 13.48 -16.71 16.93
N VAL A 138 12.78 -16.26 15.88
CA VAL A 138 11.61 -15.38 16.00
C VAL A 138 10.42 -16.15 16.59
N ILE A 139 10.20 -17.40 16.14
CA ILE A 139 9.18 -18.31 16.68
C ILE A 139 9.47 -18.62 18.15
N TRP A 140 10.73 -18.88 18.51
CA TRP A 140 11.11 -19.14 19.89
C TRP A 140 10.88 -17.92 20.78
N ARG A 141 11.26 -16.73 20.33
CA ARG A 141 10.96 -15.46 21.03
C ARG A 141 9.46 -15.31 21.26
N TRP A 142 8.65 -15.43 20.19
CA TRP A 142 7.19 -15.39 20.29
C TRP A 142 6.65 -16.38 21.32
N LYS A 143 7.07 -17.65 21.27
CA LYS A 143 6.57 -18.69 22.17
C LYS A 143 7.02 -18.52 23.62
N ARG A 144 8.22 -17.96 23.84
CA ARG A 144 8.78 -17.78 25.18
C ARG A 144 8.25 -16.52 25.87
N THR A 145 8.12 -15.41 25.14
CA THR A 145 7.80 -14.10 25.72
C THR A 145 6.38 -13.61 25.42
N GLY A 146 5.63 -14.32 24.57
CA GLY A 146 4.33 -13.84 24.09
C GLY A 146 4.43 -12.67 23.10
N ASP A 147 5.62 -12.38 22.55
CA ASP A 147 5.86 -11.28 21.60
C ASP A 147 4.95 -11.41 20.36
N LEU A 148 3.91 -10.56 20.32
CA LEU A 148 2.92 -10.53 19.24
C LEU A 148 3.51 -9.96 17.95
N GLY A 149 4.48 -9.05 18.02
CA GLY A 149 5.20 -8.54 16.86
C GLY A 149 6.02 -9.65 16.18
N ALA A 150 6.70 -10.49 16.97
CA ALA A 150 7.37 -11.69 16.46
C ALA A 150 6.38 -12.67 15.78
N ARG A 151 5.17 -12.83 16.33
CA ARG A 151 4.11 -13.64 15.69
C ARG A 151 3.73 -13.10 14.31
N GLU A 152 3.51 -11.80 14.19
CA GLU A 152 3.12 -11.19 12.92
C GLU A 152 4.26 -11.22 11.89
N ARG A 153 5.53 -11.01 12.30
CA ARG A 153 6.70 -11.22 11.42
C ARG A 153 6.77 -12.65 10.86
N VAL A 154 6.43 -13.65 11.68
CA VAL A 154 6.35 -15.06 11.22
C VAL A 154 5.23 -15.23 10.20
N LYS A 155 4.05 -14.63 10.43
CA LYS A 155 2.93 -14.69 9.48
C LYS A 155 3.26 -14.01 8.15
N GLU A 156 3.87 -12.82 8.17
CA GLU A 156 4.30 -12.09 6.97
C GLU A 156 5.34 -12.91 6.19
N ALA A 157 6.36 -13.42 6.87
CA ALA A 157 7.42 -14.23 6.25
C ALA A 157 6.90 -15.57 5.68
N LEU A 158 5.82 -16.13 6.25
CA LEU A 158 5.12 -17.30 5.73
C LEU A 158 3.99 -16.94 4.77
N SER A 159 3.91 -15.69 4.29
CA SER A 159 2.88 -15.22 3.36
C SER A 159 1.45 -15.55 3.82
N LEU A 160 1.25 -15.63 5.15
CA LEU A 160 -0.05 -15.83 5.78
C LEU A 160 -0.85 -14.54 5.78
N VAL A 161 -0.15 -13.41 5.83
CA VAL A 161 -0.63 -12.04 5.66
C VAL A 161 0.21 -11.32 4.59
N PRO A 162 -0.31 -10.28 3.92
CA PRO A 162 0.45 -9.50 2.95
C PRO A 162 1.70 -8.85 3.60
N PRO A 163 2.87 -8.87 2.94
CA PRO A 163 4.07 -8.20 3.47
C PRO A 163 3.91 -6.68 3.49
N SER A 164 4.51 -6.02 4.49
CA SER A 164 4.62 -4.55 4.50
C SER A 164 5.73 -4.09 3.55
N PRO A 165 5.47 -3.18 2.60
CA PRO A 165 6.50 -2.64 1.72
C PRO A 165 7.31 -1.48 2.35
N ALA A 166 7.19 -1.28 3.67
CA ALA A 166 7.67 -0.10 4.36
C ALA A 166 9.09 -0.27 4.93
N GLY A 167 9.92 0.76 4.80
CA GLY A 167 11.26 0.84 5.40
C GLY A 167 11.21 1.23 6.89
N ALA A 168 12.28 0.95 7.65
CA ALA A 168 12.38 1.35 9.05
C ALA A 168 12.57 2.87 9.19
N LEU A 169 11.84 3.48 10.12
CA LEU A 169 11.99 4.88 10.46
C LEU A 169 13.17 5.06 11.42
N ASP A 170 13.96 6.10 11.19
CA ASP A 170 15.13 6.45 12.01
C ASP A 170 14.90 7.80 12.70
N PRO A 171 14.69 7.83 14.03
CA PRO A 171 14.48 9.08 14.76
C PRO A 171 15.65 10.07 14.62
N ALA A 172 16.89 9.59 14.44
CA ALA A 172 18.06 10.47 14.33
C ALA A 172 17.99 11.36 13.07
N VAL A 173 17.31 10.91 12.01
CA VAL A 173 17.08 11.69 10.78
C VAL A 173 16.23 12.94 11.05
N LEU A 174 15.38 12.92 12.08
CA LEU A 174 14.48 14.02 12.43
C LEU A 174 15.06 14.97 13.48
N ASP A 175 16.23 14.67 14.06
CA ASP A 175 16.89 15.49 15.07
C ASP A 175 18.02 16.34 14.47
N PRO A 176 17.79 17.64 14.22
CA PRO A 176 18.79 18.53 13.64
C PRO A 176 19.93 18.86 14.61
N ALA A 177 19.78 18.64 15.92
CA ALA A 177 20.77 19.05 16.93
C ALA A 177 22.08 18.25 16.86
N GLY A 178 22.07 17.09 16.20
CA GLY A 178 23.24 16.21 16.09
C GLY A 178 24.16 16.47 14.90
N ALA A 179 23.83 17.39 13.98
CA ALA A 179 24.61 17.62 12.76
C ALA A 179 25.41 18.94 12.81
N PRO A 180 26.73 18.92 12.58
CA PRO A 180 27.48 20.15 12.34
C PRO A 180 26.92 20.86 11.09
N PRO A 181 26.96 22.20 11.02
CA PRO A 181 26.55 22.91 9.82
C PRO A 181 27.36 22.38 8.63
N PRO A 182 26.74 22.19 7.46
CA PRO A 182 27.43 21.66 6.30
C PRO A 182 28.61 22.57 5.94
N SER A 183 29.83 22.04 6.08
CA SER A 183 31.05 22.61 5.49
C SER A 183 31.30 21.88 4.19
N GLY A 184 31.43 22.64 3.09
CA GLY A 184 31.86 22.10 1.81
C GLY A 184 32.84 23.08 1.18
N SER A 185 33.55 22.66 0.14
CA SER A 185 34.47 23.55 -0.58
C SER A 185 33.77 24.83 -1.04
N ASP A 186 34.29 25.99 -0.65
CA ASP A 186 33.79 27.29 -1.12
C ASP A 186 34.04 27.48 -2.64
N ALA A 187 35.05 26.80 -3.19
CA ALA A 187 35.37 26.80 -4.60
C ALA A 187 34.84 25.54 -5.31
N PHE A 188 34.00 25.73 -6.32
CA PHE A 188 33.44 24.66 -7.14
C PHE A 188 32.99 25.17 -8.51
N ILE A 189 32.85 24.26 -9.47
CA ILE A 189 32.44 24.58 -10.84
C ILE A 189 31.06 24.00 -11.12
N ILE A 190 30.14 24.80 -11.64
CA ILE A 190 28.85 24.36 -12.14
C ILE A 190 28.97 24.14 -13.64
N VAL A 191 28.54 22.98 -14.13
CA VAL A 191 28.38 22.69 -15.56
C VAL A 191 26.90 22.64 -15.86
N MET A 192 26.44 23.55 -16.73
CA MET A 192 25.02 23.67 -17.10
C MET A 192 24.85 23.58 -18.61
N PRO A 193 24.40 22.41 -19.13
CA PRO A 193 23.87 22.31 -20.48
C PRO A 193 22.58 23.13 -20.62
N VAL A 194 22.48 23.90 -21.71
CA VAL A 194 21.35 24.80 -21.98
C VAL A 194 20.79 24.49 -23.36
N TYR A 195 19.47 24.22 -23.41
CA TYR A 195 18.73 24.06 -24.65
C TYR A 195 17.27 24.50 -24.46
N ASN A 196 16.87 25.63 -25.07
CA ASN A 196 15.53 26.23 -24.97
C ASN A 196 15.10 26.61 -23.54
N ALA A 197 13.79 26.87 -23.35
CA ALA A 197 13.15 27.22 -22.07
C ALA A 197 13.69 28.49 -21.40
N LEU A 198 13.77 29.60 -22.15
CA LEU A 198 14.39 30.86 -21.73
C LEU A 198 13.91 31.38 -20.36
N GLU A 199 12.60 31.41 -20.10
CA GLU A 199 12.09 31.93 -18.82
C GLU A 199 12.51 31.09 -17.62
N LEU A 200 12.58 29.77 -17.80
CA LEU A 200 13.02 28.89 -16.74
C LEU A 200 14.54 28.97 -16.52
N LEU A 201 15.30 29.07 -17.62
CA LEU A 201 16.73 29.33 -17.59
C LEU A 201 17.05 30.63 -16.83
N ARG A 202 16.27 31.70 -17.07
CA ARG A 202 16.37 32.97 -16.33
C ARG A 202 16.26 32.74 -14.84
N GLU A 203 15.19 32.07 -14.39
CA GLU A 203 14.98 31.79 -12.98
C GLU A 203 16.10 30.92 -12.39
N ALA A 204 16.53 29.87 -13.10
CA ALA A 204 17.60 28.97 -12.64
C ALA A 204 18.94 29.72 -12.48
N LEU A 205 19.34 30.53 -13.46
CA LEU A 205 20.57 31.32 -13.41
C LEU A 205 20.53 32.42 -12.34
N GLU A 206 19.38 33.06 -12.14
CA GLU A 206 19.18 34.02 -11.06
C GLU A 206 19.32 33.35 -9.68
N ARG A 207 18.74 32.16 -9.49
CA ARG A 207 18.91 31.39 -8.25
C ARG A 207 20.35 30.96 -8.04
N VAL A 208 21.06 30.51 -9.08
CA VAL A 208 22.50 30.21 -8.98
C VAL A 208 23.28 31.45 -8.53
N ALA A 209 23.08 32.59 -9.18
CA ALA A 209 23.80 33.81 -8.86
C ALA A 209 23.49 34.35 -7.45
N ARG A 210 22.24 34.21 -7.00
CA ARG A 210 21.78 34.71 -5.70
C ARG A 210 22.13 33.77 -4.54
N HIS A 211 22.02 32.46 -4.72
CA HIS A 211 22.06 31.47 -3.64
C HIS A 211 23.41 30.75 -3.50
N SER A 212 24.34 30.92 -4.44
CA SER A 212 25.66 30.28 -4.40
C SER A 212 26.71 31.16 -3.69
N PRO A 213 27.65 30.57 -2.92
CA PRO A 213 28.68 31.31 -2.20
C PRO A 213 29.74 31.89 -3.14
N PRO A 214 30.50 32.93 -2.77
CA PRO A 214 31.34 33.69 -3.70
C PRO A 214 32.31 32.91 -4.61
N GLY A 215 32.77 31.71 -4.21
CA GLY A 215 33.73 30.89 -4.96
C GLY A 215 33.13 30.01 -6.07
N TRP A 216 31.85 30.16 -6.42
CA TRP A 216 31.25 29.45 -7.56
C TRP A 216 31.76 29.97 -8.91
N HIS A 217 31.94 29.07 -9.88
CA HIS A 217 32.14 29.40 -11.30
C HIS A 217 31.18 28.59 -12.18
N LEU A 218 30.52 29.20 -13.15
CA LEU A 218 29.60 28.52 -14.07
C LEU A 218 30.22 28.34 -15.45
N ILE A 219 30.10 27.13 -15.98
CA ILE A 219 30.34 26.80 -17.38
C ILE A 219 28.96 26.49 -18.01
N ALA A 220 28.41 27.49 -18.70
CA ALA A 220 27.16 27.35 -19.44
C ALA A 220 27.48 26.86 -20.85
N VAL A 221 26.85 25.76 -21.29
CA VAL A 221 27.04 25.19 -22.62
C VAL A 221 25.72 25.31 -23.39
N GLU A 222 25.65 26.30 -24.26
CA GLU A 222 24.49 26.56 -25.10
C GLU A 222 24.49 25.60 -26.31
N ASP A 223 23.55 24.66 -26.34
CA ASP A 223 23.52 23.52 -27.26
C ASP A 223 22.63 23.76 -28.49
N GLN A 224 22.83 24.89 -29.16
CA GLN A 224 22.09 25.26 -30.37
C GLN A 224 20.57 25.29 -30.15
N SER A 225 20.12 26.10 -29.18
CA SER A 225 18.70 26.36 -28.91
C SER A 225 17.99 26.89 -30.15
N SER A 226 16.74 26.44 -30.33
CA SER A 226 15.88 26.90 -31.41
C SER A 226 15.19 28.23 -31.10
N ASP A 227 15.11 28.60 -29.83
CA ASP A 227 14.63 29.91 -29.40
C ASP A 227 15.63 31.02 -29.78
N PRO A 228 15.27 31.96 -30.67
CA PRO A 228 16.17 32.99 -31.16
C PRO A 228 16.57 34.02 -30.09
N GLU A 229 15.79 34.16 -29.01
CA GLU A 229 16.07 35.10 -27.93
C GLU A 229 17.06 34.55 -26.90
N LEU A 230 17.13 33.21 -26.77
CA LEU A 230 17.90 32.57 -25.72
C LEU A 230 19.40 32.85 -25.82
N ARG A 231 19.99 32.63 -27.00
CA ARG A 231 21.44 32.76 -27.18
C ARG A 231 21.92 34.21 -26.98
N PRO A 232 21.30 35.25 -27.59
CA PRO A 232 21.67 36.64 -27.32
C PRO A 232 21.51 37.02 -25.85
N TRP A 233 20.42 36.58 -25.21
CA TRP A 233 20.19 36.86 -23.79
C TRP A 233 21.26 36.22 -22.90
N LEU A 234 21.59 34.94 -23.12
CA LEU A 234 22.59 34.21 -22.34
C LEU A 234 23.99 34.80 -22.52
N GLN A 235 24.35 35.25 -23.73
CA GLN A 235 25.59 35.99 -23.99
C GLN A 235 25.66 37.27 -23.16
N GLY A 236 24.59 38.06 -23.13
CA GLY A 236 24.52 39.28 -22.31
C GLY A 236 24.65 38.98 -20.82
N TRP A 237 23.95 37.95 -20.33
CA TRP A 237 23.99 37.54 -18.92
C TRP A 237 25.39 37.06 -18.49
N ALA A 238 26.04 36.26 -19.34
CA ALA A 238 27.40 35.75 -19.10
C ALA A 238 28.44 36.87 -19.16
N GLN A 239 28.33 37.79 -20.12
CA GLN A 239 29.25 38.92 -20.25
C GLN A 239 29.21 39.85 -19.03
N ALA A 240 28.02 40.07 -18.46
CA ALA A 240 27.86 40.84 -17.22
C ALA A 240 28.53 40.17 -16.00
N ARG A 241 28.92 38.89 -16.11
CA ARG A 241 29.52 38.08 -15.05
C ARG A 241 30.77 37.33 -15.53
N LYS A 242 31.52 37.90 -16.46
CA LYS A 242 32.68 37.27 -17.12
C LYS A 242 33.73 36.68 -16.17
N ASP A 243 33.83 37.21 -14.95
CA ASP A 243 34.80 36.73 -13.94
C ASP A 243 34.35 35.43 -13.28
N ARG A 244 33.07 35.08 -13.37
CA ARG A 244 32.45 33.88 -12.77
C ARG A 244 31.73 32.97 -13.77
N VAL A 245 31.66 33.35 -15.04
CA VAL A 245 30.91 32.62 -16.06
C VAL A 245 31.75 32.43 -17.32
N THR A 246 31.84 31.19 -17.77
CA THR A 246 32.36 30.81 -19.07
C THR A 246 31.21 30.30 -19.92
N LEU A 247 30.96 30.95 -21.05
CA LEU A 247 29.94 30.54 -22.01
C LEU A 247 30.59 29.78 -23.17
N ILE A 248 30.11 28.57 -23.43
CA ILE A 248 30.49 27.75 -24.58
C ILE A 248 29.28 27.67 -25.51
N LEU A 249 29.48 27.99 -26.79
CA LEU A 249 28.45 27.88 -27.81
C LEU A 249 28.73 26.66 -28.69
N ASN A 250 27.72 25.81 -28.88
CA ASN A 250 27.78 24.73 -29.85
C ASN A 250 27.27 25.22 -31.22
N GLU A 251 28.00 24.85 -32.27
CA GLU A 251 27.60 25.12 -33.66
C GLU A 251 26.45 24.20 -34.10
N THR A 252 26.39 22.99 -33.53
CA THR A 252 25.35 21.98 -33.75
C THR A 252 24.82 21.45 -32.42
N ASN A 253 23.57 20.98 -32.40
CA ASN A 253 22.96 20.35 -31.24
C ASN A 253 23.63 18.99 -30.99
N LEU A 254 24.47 18.92 -29.97
CA LEU A 254 25.20 17.72 -29.57
C LEU A 254 24.37 16.84 -28.62
N GLY A 255 23.23 17.34 -28.16
CA GLY A 255 22.42 16.73 -27.12
C GLY A 255 23.04 16.87 -25.74
N PHE A 256 22.29 16.44 -24.72
CA PHE A 256 22.69 16.60 -23.32
C PHE A 256 24.09 16.04 -23.03
N VAL A 257 24.37 14.79 -23.44
CA VAL A 257 25.65 14.12 -23.17
C VAL A 257 26.83 14.87 -23.79
N GLY A 258 26.68 15.32 -25.04
CA GLY A 258 27.73 16.08 -25.73
C GLY A 258 27.99 17.44 -25.09
N ALA A 259 26.93 18.19 -24.78
CA ALA A 259 27.03 19.48 -24.11
C ALA A 259 27.62 19.35 -22.69
N ALA A 260 27.16 18.38 -21.90
CA ALA A 260 27.70 18.09 -20.58
C ALA A 260 29.20 17.72 -20.64
N ASN A 261 29.61 16.85 -21.58
CA ASN A 261 31.01 16.47 -21.74
C ASN A 261 31.91 17.65 -22.13
N ARG A 262 31.46 18.55 -23.01
CA ARG A 262 32.20 19.80 -23.30
C ARG A 262 32.38 20.65 -22.05
N GLY A 263 31.33 20.77 -21.24
CA GLY A 263 31.36 21.48 -19.96
C GLY A 263 32.32 20.84 -18.95
N LEU A 264 32.28 19.51 -18.80
CA LEU A 264 33.19 18.76 -17.92
C LEU A 264 34.65 18.90 -18.35
N ALA A 265 34.94 18.85 -19.65
CA ALA A 265 36.29 19.07 -20.17
C ALA A 265 36.80 20.49 -19.84
N ALA A 266 35.96 21.51 -20.01
CA ALA A 266 36.29 22.89 -19.67
C ALA A 266 36.45 23.09 -18.15
N ALA A 267 35.62 22.43 -17.32
CA ALA A 267 35.74 22.46 -15.87
C ALA A 267 37.09 21.91 -15.42
N ARG A 268 37.46 20.74 -15.92
CA ARG A 268 38.75 20.10 -15.63
C ARG A 268 39.94 20.92 -16.11
N ALA A 269 39.82 21.59 -17.26
CA ALA A 269 40.88 22.46 -17.78
C ALA A 269 41.06 23.73 -16.91
N ARG A 270 39.96 24.23 -16.34
CA ARG A 270 39.98 25.40 -15.46
C ARG A 270 40.57 25.08 -14.08
N ASP A 271 40.07 24.04 -13.44
CA ASP A 271 40.54 23.60 -12.13
C ASP A 271 40.30 22.08 -11.96
N PRO A 272 41.33 21.24 -12.15
CA PRO A 272 41.22 19.79 -11.99
C PRO A 272 40.91 19.34 -10.55
N GLY A 273 41.16 20.19 -9.55
CA GLY A 273 40.97 19.90 -8.13
C GLY A 273 39.60 20.35 -7.60
N ALA A 274 38.88 21.20 -8.33
CA ALA A 274 37.56 21.66 -7.93
C ALA A 274 36.48 20.58 -8.12
N PRO A 275 35.58 20.39 -7.12
CA PRO A 275 34.34 19.65 -7.34
C PRO A 275 33.51 20.25 -8.47
N VAL A 276 32.82 19.39 -9.22
CA VAL A 276 31.95 19.82 -10.31
C VAL A 276 30.50 19.49 -9.99
N VAL A 277 29.59 20.44 -10.15
CA VAL A 277 28.15 20.22 -10.06
C VAL A 277 27.57 20.21 -11.47
N LEU A 278 27.04 19.07 -11.90
CA LEU A 278 26.16 19.01 -13.06
C LEU A 278 24.79 19.53 -12.65
N LEU A 279 24.33 20.60 -13.29
CA LEU A 279 23.07 21.27 -12.95
C LEU A 279 22.27 21.52 -14.24
N ASN A 280 21.07 20.95 -14.33
CA ASN A 280 20.19 21.25 -15.45
C ASN A 280 19.71 22.71 -15.40
N SER A 281 19.36 23.24 -16.57
CA SER A 281 18.83 24.61 -16.73
C SER A 281 17.40 24.80 -16.19
N ASP A 282 16.77 23.75 -15.70
CA ASP A 282 15.44 23.69 -15.08
C ASP A 282 15.47 23.29 -13.59
N ALA A 283 16.66 23.19 -12.99
CA ALA A 283 16.87 22.90 -11.58
C ALA A 283 17.00 24.19 -10.76
N LEU A 284 16.12 24.36 -9.77
CA LEU A 284 15.93 25.60 -9.04
C LEU A 284 16.53 25.52 -7.63
N VAL A 285 17.83 25.83 -7.53
CA VAL A 285 18.59 25.69 -6.28
C VAL A 285 18.13 26.67 -5.17
N PRO A 286 17.92 26.21 -3.92
CA PRO A 286 17.55 27.06 -2.79
C PRO A 286 18.76 27.75 -2.15
N ALA A 287 18.53 28.64 -1.18
CA ALA A 287 19.59 29.23 -0.36
C ALA A 287 20.41 28.16 0.38
N GLY A 288 21.74 28.29 0.38
CA GLY A 288 22.64 27.37 1.09
C GLY A 288 22.76 25.98 0.46
N TRP A 289 22.34 25.80 -0.79
CA TRP A 289 22.37 24.51 -1.49
C TRP A 289 23.79 23.94 -1.66
N ALA A 290 24.76 24.78 -2.03
CA ALA A 290 26.09 24.33 -2.43
C ALA A 290 26.82 23.63 -1.28
N ALA A 291 26.79 24.22 -0.07
CA ALA A 291 27.40 23.63 1.11
C ALA A 291 26.84 22.23 1.41
N ARG A 292 25.50 22.06 1.34
CA ARG A 292 24.82 20.77 1.59
C ARG A 292 25.16 19.72 0.54
N LEU A 293 25.18 20.12 -0.73
CA LEU A 293 25.46 19.20 -1.84
C LEU A 293 26.94 18.77 -1.86
N LEU A 294 27.85 19.68 -1.51
CA LEU A 294 29.30 19.46 -1.59
C LEU A 294 29.89 18.83 -0.33
N ALA A 295 29.33 19.07 0.85
CA ALA A 295 29.86 18.54 2.12
C ALA A 295 30.16 17.02 2.09
N PRO A 296 29.31 16.15 1.51
CA PRO A 296 29.61 14.72 1.48
C PRO A 296 30.82 14.35 0.61
N LEU A 297 31.27 15.22 -0.30
CA LEU A 297 32.48 15.00 -1.11
C LEU A 297 33.79 15.17 -0.31
N GLU A 298 33.73 15.68 0.92
CA GLU A 298 34.88 15.68 1.83
C GLU A 298 35.31 14.25 2.19
N ASP A 299 34.39 13.28 2.17
CA ASP A 299 34.74 11.86 2.21
C ASP A 299 35.33 11.45 0.84
N PRO A 300 36.63 11.07 0.78
CA PRO A 300 37.31 10.78 -0.48
C PRO A 300 36.82 9.49 -1.15
N THR A 301 35.92 8.73 -0.53
CA THR A 301 35.24 7.56 -1.11
C THR A 301 33.94 7.93 -1.83
N VAL A 302 33.40 9.13 -1.61
CA VAL A 302 32.18 9.59 -2.29
C VAL A 302 32.52 10.08 -3.69
N ALA A 303 31.90 9.45 -4.69
CA ALA A 303 32.05 9.79 -6.09
C ALA A 303 31.00 10.79 -6.57
N SER A 304 29.75 10.67 -6.08
CA SER A 304 28.71 11.65 -6.38
C SER A 304 27.68 11.85 -5.25
N VAL A 305 27.05 13.01 -5.27
CA VAL A 305 25.98 13.41 -4.35
C VAL A 305 24.78 13.93 -5.15
N THR A 306 23.57 13.54 -4.76
CA THR A 306 22.32 13.98 -5.41
C THR A 306 21.28 14.37 -4.34
N PRO A 307 20.58 15.51 -4.47
CA PRO A 307 19.57 15.95 -3.53
C PRO A 307 18.20 15.33 -3.79
N PHE A 308 17.26 15.51 -2.85
CA PHE A 308 15.84 15.25 -3.12
C PHE A 308 15.28 16.23 -4.16
N SER A 309 14.21 15.82 -4.84
CA SER A 309 13.46 16.65 -5.78
C SER A 309 12.01 16.16 -5.92
N ASN A 310 11.18 16.92 -6.63
CA ASN A 310 9.85 16.53 -7.06
C ASN A 310 9.86 15.65 -8.33
N ASP A 311 10.99 15.56 -9.03
CA ASP A 311 11.16 14.71 -10.22
C ASP A 311 12.61 14.23 -10.37
N ALA A 312 12.99 13.21 -9.60
CA ALA A 312 14.36 12.68 -9.60
C ALA A 312 14.41 11.18 -9.22
N GLU A 313 13.58 10.35 -9.84
CA GLU A 313 13.59 8.89 -9.67
C GLU A 313 13.58 8.46 -8.19
N ILE A 314 14.61 7.76 -7.71
CA ILE A 314 14.74 7.27 -6.33
C ILE A 314 14.78 8.39 -5.27
N PHE A 315 14.99 9.64 -5.70
CA PHE A 315 14.99 10.85 -4.87
C PHE A 315 13.67 11.63 -4.92
N THR A 316 12.63 11.07 -5.55
CA THR A 316 11.36 11.80 -5.71
C THR A 316 10.55 11.85 -4.42
N VAL A 317 10.13 13.04 -4.00
CA VAL A 317 9.23 13.28 -2.87
C VAL A 317 7.85 13.69 -3.41
N PRO A 318 6.73 13.23 -2.81
CA PRO A 318 6.63 12.39 -1.61
C PRO A 318 6.70 10.90 -1.86
N VAL A 319 6.47 10.45 -3.09
CA VAL A 319 6.47 9.03 -3.47
C VAL A 319 7.65 8.74 -4.39
N ILE A 320 8.43 7.73 -4.04
CA ILE A 320 9.63 7.32 -4.78
C ILE A 320 9.29 7.03 -6.26
N SER A 321 10.11 7.56 -7.17
CA SER A 321 9.93 7.43 -8.63
C SER A 321 8.56 7.87 -9.17
N ARG A 322 7.86 8.78 -8.48
CA ARG A 322 6.58 9.35 -8.92
C ARG A 322 6.65 10.88 -8.95
N ARG A 323 6.88 11.42 -10.15
CA ARG A 323 6.92 12.87 -10.40
C ARG A 323 5.70 13.58 -9.80
N VAL A 324 5.96 14.72 -9.18
CA VAL A 324 4.94 15.65 -8.70
C VAL A 324 5.18 17.04 -9.29
N ASP A 325 4.11 17.68 -9.76
CA ASP A 325 4.15 19.08 -10.13
C ASP A 325 3.94 19.94 -8.88
N LEU A 326 4.87 20.86 -8.64
CA LEU A 326 4.83 21.78 -7.52
C LEU A 326 4.13 23.08 -7.90
N ARG A 327 3.32 23.61 -6.98
CA ARG A 327 2.72 24.94 -7.07
C ARG A 327 3.79 25.99 -6.72
N PRO A 328 3.63 27.25 -7.20
CA PRO A 328 4.53 28.33 -6.82
C PRO A 328 4.70 28.42 -5.30
N GLY A 329 5.94 28.43 -4.82
CA GLY A 329 6.27 28.47 -3.39
C GLY A 329 6.56 27.10 -2.77
N GLU A 330 5.91 26.03 -3.21
CA GLU A 330 6.04 24.70 -2.56
C GLU A 330 7.48 24.16 -2.62
N GLY A 331 8.23 24.45 -3.68
CA GLY A 331 9.65 24.08 -3.77
C GLY A 331 10.53 24.77 -2.73
N TYR A 332 10.20 26.02 -2.34
CA TYR A 332 10.90 26.72 -1.26
C TYR A 332 10.55 26.14 0.11
N ASP A 333 9.27 25.83 0.34
CA ASP A 333 8.81 25.23 1.60
C ASP A 333 9.46 23.86 1.83
N LEU A 334 9.52 23.03 0.78
CA LEU A 334 10.22 21.75 0.81
C LEU A 334 11.73 21.91 1.05
N ALA A 335 12.38 22.93 0.47
CA ALA A 335 13.79 23.20 0.72
C ALA A 335 14.06 23.65 2.17
N GLN A 336 13.20 24.49 2.74
CA GLN A 336 13.30 24.85 4.16
C GLN A 336 13.13 23.64 5.06
N GLU A 337 12.24 22.73 4.68
CA GLU A 337 11.96 21.57 5.50
C GLU A 337 13.02 20.47 5.36
N ALA A 338 13.59 20.30 4.18
CA ALA A 338 14.77 19.46 3.96
C ALA A 338 15.95 19.94 4.80
N ALA A 339 16.15 21.25 4.92
CA ALA A 339 17.23 21.81 5.74
C ALA A 339 17.14 21.46 7.25
N ARG A 340 16.01 20.91 7.73
CA ARG A 340 15.86 20.41 9.11
C ARG A 340 16.18 18.92 9.27
N ILE A 341 16.47 18.22 8.17
CA ILE A 341 16.85 16.81 8.18
C ILE A 341 18.30 16.66 8.61
N ASN A 342 18.58 15.69 9.47
CA ASN A 342 19.94 15.35 9.86
C ASN A 342 20.63 14.57 8.73
N ALA A 343 21.45 15.26 7.95
CA ALA A 343 22.14 14.71 6.77
C ALA A 343 23.11 13.56 7.10
N ALA A 344 23.67 13.54 8.32
CA ALA A 344 24.61 12.52 8.77
C ALA A 344 23.87 11.22 9.10
N ALA A 345 22.74 11.30 9.80
CA ALA A 345 21.87 10.14 10.05
C ALA A 345 21.24 9.59 8.75
N ALA A 346 20.93 10.46 7.80
CA ALA A 346 20.39 10.08 6.50
C ALA A 346 21.46 9.67 5.45
N ARG A 347 22.70 9.38 5.87
CA ARG A 347 23.79 8.96 4.96
C ARG A 347 23.59 7.51 4.51
N VAL A 348 23.20 7.32 3.26
CA VAL A 348 22.96 6.00 2.67
C VAL A 348 23.71 5.84 1.35
N ASP A 349 24.17 4.63 1.08
CA ASP A 349 24.75 4.27 -0.21
C ASP A 349 23.65 4.02 -1.24
N LEU A 350 23.86 4.56 -2.43
CA LEU A 350 22.90 4.55 -3.52
C LEU A 350 23.40 3.70 -4.69
N PRO A 351 22.50 3.03 -5.42
CA PRO A 351 22.89 2.29 -6.62
C PRO A 351 23.38 3.20 -7.76
N THR A 352 22.93 4.46 -7.78
CA THR A 352 23.28 5.51 -8.75
C THR A 352 22.88 6.90 -8.23
N GLY A 353 23.50 7.97 -8.77
CA GLY A 353 23.00 9.34 -8.69
C GLY A 353 22.05 9.68 -9.85
N VAL A 354 21.48 10.89 -9.84
CA VAL A 354 20.61 11.43 -10.92
C VAL A 354 21.14 12.78 -11.40
N GLY A 355 21.31 12.93 -12.72
CA GLY A 355 22.07 14.01 -13.34
C GLY A 355 21.42 15.40 -13.38
N PHE A 356 20.19 15.58 -12.86
CA PHE A 356 19.52 16.88 -12.88
C PHE A 356 20.21 17.93 -11.98
N CYS A 357 20.77 17.46 -10.87
CA CYS A 357 21.56 18.21 -9.90
C CYS A 357 22.46 17.20 -9.19
N MET A 358 23.70 17.06 -9.65
CA MET A 358 24.63 16.04 -9.15
C MET A 358 26.01 16.65 -8.93
N ALA A 359 26.51 16.61 -7.70
CA ALA A 359 27.90 16.93 -7.43
C ALA A 359 28.79 15.72 -7.71
N LEU A 360 29.94 15.97 -8.34
CA LEU A 360 30.90 14.99 -8.82
C LEU A 360 32.26 15.26 -8.17
N SER A 361 32.82 14.21 -7.58
CA SER A 361 34.14 14.27 -6.95
C SER A 361 35.23 14.50 -8.00
N PRO A 362 36.16 15.45 -7.76
CA PRO A 362 37.30 15.69 -8.67
C PRO A 362 38.17 14.44 -8.83
N ARG A 363 38.31 13.64 -7.75
CA ARG A 363 39.06 12.38 -7.75
C ARG A 363 38.50 11.36 -8.74
N TYR A 364 37.18 11.21 -8.79
CA TYR A 364 36.53 10.24 -9.68
C TYR A 364 36.39 10.80 -11.10
N LEU A 365 36.17 12.11 -11.25
CA LEU A 365 36.23 12.79 -12.55
C LEU A 365 37.62 12.71 -13.21
N ALA A 366 38.71 12.71 -12.44
CA ALA A 366 40.04 12.51 -13.00
C ALA A 366 40.20 11.12 -13.67
N ARG A 367 39.49 10.10 -13.16
CA ARG A 367 39.53 8.71 -13.65
C ARG A 367 38.48 8.45 -14.74
N ILE A 368 37.33 9.10 -14.63
CA ILE A 368 36.17 8.94 -15.52
C ILE A 368 35.76 10.34 -15.98
N PRO A 369 36.50 10.93 -16.94
CA PRO A 369 36.44 12.35 -17.24
C PRO A 369 35.22 12.79 -18.04
N GLN A 370 34.44 11.84 -18.56
CA GLN A 370 33.31 12.10 -19.44
C GLN A 370 32.24 11.03 -19.30
N PHE A 371 31.01 11.41 -19.63
CA PHE A 371 29.90 10.52 -19.87
C PHE A 371 30.07 9.77 -21.20
N ASP A 372 29.52 8.56 -21.27
CA ASP A 372 29.61 7.73 -22.47
C ASP A 372 28.68 8.25 -23.58
N THR A 373 29.26 8.60 -24.73
CA THR A 373 28.53 9.16 -25.86
C THR A 373 27.59 8.13 -26.52
N ALA A 374 27.71 6.84 -26.19
CA ALA A 374 26.78 5.81 -26.64
C ALA A 374 25.32 6.07 -26.24
N PHE A 375 25.08 6.85 -25.17
CA PHE A 375 23.75 7.24 -24.70
C PHE A 375 23.11 8.38 -25.54
N GLY A 376 23.84 8.96 -26.48
CA GLY A 376 23.31 9.91 -27.46
C GLY A 376 22.79 11.19 -26.79
N ARG A 377 21.46 11.40 -26.83
CA ARG A 377 20.83 12.64 -26.34
C ARG A 377 20.50 12.64 -24.85
N GLY A 378 20.87 11.61 -24.10
CA GLY A 378 20.72 11.50 -22.64
C GLY A 378 19.98 10.24 -22.20
N TYR A 379 19.65 10.17 -20.90
CA TYR A 379 19.07 9.02 -20.20
C TYR A 379 20.02 7.83 -20.09
N GLY A 380 20.68 7.64 -18.94
CA GLY A 380 21.50 6.48 -18.61
C GLY A 380 23.01 6.75 -18.59
N GLU A 381 23.45 7.89 -19.11
CA GLU A 381 24.85 8.31 -19.10
C GLU A 381 25.39 8.53 -17.69
N GLU A 382 24.58 9.09 -16.81
CA GLU A 382 24.88 9.34 -15.40
C GLU A 382 24.90 8.02 -14.63
N VAL A 383 24.01 7.09 -15.00
CA VAL A 383 23.97 5.73 -14.44
C VAL A 383 25.25 5.00 -14.80
N ASP A 384 25.64 5.00 -16.08
CA ASP A 384 26.87 4.37 -16.56
C ASP A 384 28.11 4.97 -15.87
N TRP A 385 28.17 6.29 -15.71
CA TRP A 385 29.25 6.95 -14.97
C TRP A 385 29.28 6.52 -13.51
N CYS A 386 28.12 6.48 -12.84
CA CYS A 386 28.01 6.02 -11.46
C CYS A 386 28.48 4.56 -11.33
N ARG A 387 28.06 3.67 -12.24
CA ARG A 387 28.51 2.27 -12.23
C ARG A 387 30.02 2.14 -12.42
N LYS A 388 30.62 2.91 -13.34
CA LYS A 388 32.08 2.97 -13.50
C LYS A 388 32.77 3.49 -12.24
N ALA A 389 32.22 4.51 -11.59
CA ALA A 389 32.76 5.07 -10.35
C ALA A 389 32.66 4.08 -9.19
N LEU A 390 31.54 3.35 -9.07
CA LEU A 390 31.35 2.28 -8.10
C LEU A 390 32.39 1.17 -8.28
N LEU A 391 32.59 0.70 -9.51
CA LEU A 391 33.64 -0.29 -9.84
C LEU A 391 35.06 0.23 -9.56
N ALA A 392 35.24 1.55 -9.58
CA ALA A 392 36.47 2.23 -9.21
C ALA A 392 36.63 2.45 -7.69
N GLY A 393 35.72 1.89 -6.87
CA GLY A 393 35.71 2.00 -5.41
C GLY A 393 35.01 3.25 -4.86
N GLY A 394 34.18 3.90 -5.68
CA GLY A 394 33.38 5.06 -5.29
C GLY A 394 32.05 4.71 -4.67
N ARG A 395 31.47 5.68 -3.96
CA ARG A 395 30.13 5.60 -3.37
C ARG A 395 29.26 6.74 -3.88
N HIS A 396 27.97 6.49 -3.97
CA HIS A 396 26.96 7.51 -4.32
C HIS A 396 26.08 7.74 -3.12
N VAL A 397 25.84 8.98 -2.74
CA VAL A 397 25.11 9.31 -1.50
C VAL A 397 24.08 10.40 -1.73
N ALA A 398 23.04 10.44 -0.89
CA ALA A 398 22.02 11.48 -0.97
C ALA A 398 22.43 12.73 -0.18
N ALA A 399 22.09 13.93 -0.67
CA ALA A 399 21.99 15.13 0.18
C ALA A 399 20.55 15.21 0.70
N ALA A 400 20.22 14.38 1.70
CA ALA A 400 18.86 14.24 2.22
C ALA A 400 18.34 15.50 2.93
N ASP A 401 19.22 16.42 3.28
CA ASP A 401 18.93 17.74 3.85
C ASP A 401 18.80 18.85 2.79
N LEU A 402 18.84 18.48 1.51
CA LEU A 402 18.69 19.39 0.39
C LEU A 402 17.55 18.92 -0.53
N PHE A 403 16.65 19.85 -0.82
CA PHE A 403 15.64 19.68 -1.85
C PHE A 403 15.88 20.70 -2.98
N VAL A 404 15.96 20.22 -4.21
CA VAL A 404 16.08 21.05 -5.41
C VAL A 404 14.88 20.80 -6.29
N GLU A 405 14.04 21.82 -6.46
CA GLU A 405 12.90 21.77 -7.36
C GLU A 405 13.38 21.61 -8.80
N HIS A 406 12.78 20.67 -9.54
CA HIS A 406 13.09 20.38 -10.94
C HIS A 406 11.83 20.65 -11.77
N ARG A 407 11.85 21.72 -12.56
CA ARG A 407 10.70 22.19 -13.36
C ARG A 407 10.87 21.86 -14.84
N GLY A 408 10.95 20.59 -15.21
CA GLY A 408 11.16 20.28 -16.63
C GLY A 408 10.81 18.86 -17.00
N GLY A 409 10.69 18.63 -18.31
CA GLY A 409 10.19 17.40 -18.88
C GLY A 409 9.57 17.55 -20.27
N ALA A 410 9.33 18.80 -20.71
CA ALA A 410 8.73 19.16 -22.01
C ALA A 410 9.74 19.22 -23.18
N SER A 411 10.92 18.63 -23.03
CA SER A 411 11.83 18.41 -24.14
C SER A 411 11.66 16.97 -24.60
N PHE A 412 11.45 16.77 -25.90
CA PHE A 412 11.19 15.52 -26.62
C PHE A 412 9.72 15.08 -26.67
N GLY A 413 9.23 14.84 -27.90
CA GLY A 413 7.93 14.21 -28.14
C GLY A 413 7.82 12.90 -27.35
N SER A 414 6.67 12.68 -26.70
CA SER A 414 6.48 11.67 -25.67
C SER A 414 6.84 10.24 -26.12
N ALA A 415 6.71 9.92 -27.41
CA ALA A 415 7.08 8.63 -27.97
C ALA A 415 8.60 8.47 -28.20
N ALA A 416 9.26 9.46 -28.82
CA ALA A 416 10.70 9.42 -29.08
C ALA A 416 11.50 9.42 -27.78
N LYS A 417 11.05 10.18 -26.77
CA LYS A 417 11.61 10.17 -25.41
C LYS A 417 11.52 8.78 -24.78
N LYS A 418 10.34 8.16 -24.79
CA LYS A 418 10.14 6.80 -24.26
C LYS A 418 11.00 5.76 -24.98
N ALA A 419 11.09 5.83 -26.30
CA ALA A 419 11.93 4.93 -27.09
C ALA A 419 13.42 5.08 -26.74
N LEU A 420 13.90 6.32 -26.56
CA LEU A 420 15.28 6.57 -26.14
C LEU A 420 15.56 6.05 -24.73
N ILE A 421 14.66 6.31 -23.77
CA ILE A 421 14.75 5.79 -22.40
C ILE A 421 14.80 4.26 -22.41
N GLN A 422 13.91 3.60 -23.17
CA GLN A 422 13.90 2.15 -23.25
C GLN A 422 15.21 1.60 -23.86
N ARG A 423 15.63 2.14 -25.01
CA ARG A 423 16.87 1.73 -25.67
C ARG A 423 18.07 1.84 -24.72
N ASN A 424 18.17 2.95 -23.99
CA ASN A 424 19.30 3.20 -23.10
C ASN A 424 19.21 2.40 -21.80
N ALA A 425 18.00 2.11 -21.30
CA ALA A 425 17.80 1.16 -20.21
C ALA A 425 18.31 -0.24 -20.61
N ASP A 426 18.02 -0.70 -21.82
CA ASP A 426 18.53 -1.99 -22.31
C ASP A 426 20.07 -2.01 -22.38
N VAL A 427 20.71 -0.89 -22.75
CA VAL A 427 22.17 -0.75 -22.72
C VAL A 427 22.70 -0.91 -21.29
N ILE A 428 22.08 -0.27 -20.30
CA ILE A 428 22.46 -0.38 -18.89
C ILE A 428 22.29 -1.81 -18.37
N SER A 429 21.13 -2.42 -18.58
CA SER A 429 20.85 -3.78 -18.12
C SER A 429 21.81 -4.80 -18.72
N ASN A 430 22.21 -4.61 -19.98
CA ASN A 430 23.19 -5.48 -20.65
C ASN A 430 24.62 -5.27 -20.14
N ARG A 431 25.03 -4.02 -19.88
CA ARG A 431 26.38 -3.70 -19.39
C ARG A 431 26.59 -4.07 -17.92
N TYR A 432 25.55 -3.94 -17.10
CA TYR A 432 25.61 -4.13 -15.65
C TYR A 432 24.58 -5.16 -15.18
N PRO A 433 24.80 -6.46 -15.43
CA PRO A 433 23.89 -7.52 -14.97
C PRO A 433 23.74 -7.48 -13.45
N GLY A 434 22.54 -7.19 -12.96
CA GLY A 434 22.23 -7.05 -11.53
C GLY A 434 21.81 -5.66 -11.09
N PHE A 435 22.12 -4.61 -11.86
CA PHE A 435 21.75 -3.23 -11.53
C PHE A 435 20.24 -3.07 -11.29
N ASP A 436 19.39 -3.62 -12.16
CA ASP A 436 17.94 -3.54 -12.00
C ASP A 436 17.46 -4.22 -10.70
N ALA A 437 18.14 -5.26 -10.25
CA ALA A 437 17.83 -5.93 -8.99
C ALA A 437 18.25 -5.08 -7.79
N GLU A 438 19.41 -4.43 -7.86
CA GLU A 438 19.88 -3.47 -6.85
C GLU A 438 18.92 -2.29 -6.73
N VAL A 439 18.50 -1.68 -7.84
CA VAL A 439 17.52 -0.57 -7.85
C VAL A 439 16.18 -1.02 -7.27
N ARG A 440 15.65 -2.18 -7.69
CA ARG A 440 14.40 -2.72 -7.11
C ARG A 440 14.53 -2.96 -5.61
N SER A 441 15.68 -3.46 -5.15
CA SER A 441 15.95 -3.66 -3.72
C SER A 441 15.99 -2.34 -2.96
N PHE A 442 16.62 -1.32 -3.54
CA PHE A 442 16.69 0.02 -2.96
C PHE A 442 15.30 0.65 -2.86
N VAL A 443 14.52 0.61 -3.95
CA VAL A 443 13.14 1.13 -3.98
C VAL A 443 12.24 0.42 -2.99
N ALA A 444 12.37 -0.91 -2.86
CA ALA A 444 11.58 -1.69 -1.90
C ALA A 444 11.96 -1.42 -0.44
N ALA A 445 13.23 -1.09 -0.16
CA ALA A 445 13.70 -0.78 1.18
C ALA A 445 13.45 0.68 1.59
N ASP A 446 13.46 1.60 0.61
CA ASP A 446 13.45 3.07 0.74
C ASP A 446 14.22 3.53 2.00
N PRO A 447 15.56 3.40 2.03
CA PRO A 447 16.34 3.73 3.22
C PRO A 447 16.29 5.23 3.58
N LEU A 448 15.71 6.05 2.69
CA LEU A 448 15.47 7.48 2.87
C LEU A 448 14.02 7.79 3.34
N VAL A 449 13.24 6.77 3.67
CA VAL A 449 11.80 6.89 3.97
C VAL A 449 11.48 7.88 5.08
N THR A 450 12.34 8.01 6.10
CA THR A 450 12.09 8.95 7.21
C THR A 450 12.09 10.40 6.73
N ALA A 451 13.12 10.79 5.96
CA ALA A 451 13.20 12.12 5.38
C ALA A 451 12.11 12.33 4.33
N ARG A 452 11.82 11.31 3.52
CA ARG A 452 10.76 11.35 2.50
C ARG A 452 9.38 11.57 3.11
N LEU A 453 9.06 10.89 4.21
CA LEU A 453 7.81 11.09 4.97
C LEU A 453 7.76 12.48 5.61
N ALA A 454 8.85 12.96 6.20
CA ALA A 454 8.88 14.31 6.79
C ALA A 454 8.56 15.39 5.75
N LEU A 455 9.18 15.31 4.57
CA LEU A 455 8.92 16.22 3.46
C LEU A 455 7.51 16.03 2.87
N GLY A 456 7.08 14.79 2.68
CA GLY A 456 5.76 14.48 2.13
C GLY A 456 4.60 14.89 3.04
N LEU A 457 4.73 14.73 4.35
CA LEU A 457 3.74 15.19 5.33
C LEU A 457 3.66 16.72 5.34
N SER A 458 4.79 17.41 5.20
CA SER A 458 4.83 18.87 5.13
C SER A 458 4.19 19.39 3.83
N LEU A 459 4.42 18.72 2.70
CA LEU A 459 3.72 19.01 1.44
C LEU A 459 2.21 18.76 1.56
N ALA A 460 1.82 17.65 2.18
CA ALA A 460 0.41 17.34 2.43
C ALA A 460 -0.25 18.42 3.30
N ALA A 461 0.42 18.88 4.35
CA ALA A 461 -0.05 19.98 5.20
C ALA A 461 -0.20 21.29 4.42
N ALA A 462 0.77 21.65 3.58
CA ALA A 462 0.72 22.87 2.76
C ALA A 462 -0.42 22.85 1.73
N ARG A 463 -0.76 21.67 1.20
CA ARG A 463 -1.85 21.49 0.23
C ARG A 463 -3.24 21.33 0.84
N ALA A 464 -3.31 21.02 2.14
CA ALA A 464 -4.56 20.69 2.81
C ALA A 464 -5.46 21.92 2.99
N ARG A 465 -6.72 21.81 2.53
CA ARG A 465 -7.76 22.82 2.77
C ARG A 465 -8.35 22.66 4.17
N ASP A 466 -8.68 21.42 4.49
CA ASP A 466 -9.20 20.96 5.78
C ASP A 466 -8.12 20.22 6.57
N PRO A 467 -8.29 20.03 7.90
CA PRO A 467 -7.36 19.25 8.70
C PRO A 467 -7.09 17.85 8.10
N VAL A 468 -5.82 17.51 7.93
CA VAL A 468 -5.42 16.21 7.35
C VAL A 468 -5.87 15.08 8.28
N PRO A 469 -6.66 14.11 7.80
CA PRO A 469 -7.08 13.00 8.64
C PRO A 469 -5.92 12.03 8.92
N VAL A 470 -5.79 11.64 10.18
CA VAL A 470 -4.84 10.64 10.69
C VAL A 470 -5.66 9.51 11.32
N TRP A 471 -5.83 8.41 10.59
CA TRP A 471 -6.59 7.25 11.07
C TRP A 471 -5.71 6.29 11.85
N LEU A 472 -6.17 5.84 13.03
CA LEU A 472 -5.66 4.64 13.66
C LEU A 472 -6.41 3.42 13.14
N ALA A 473 -5.71 2.53 12.44
CA ALA A 473 -6.27 1.34 11.83
C ALA A 473 -5.43 0.10 12.12
N HIS A 474 -5.99 -1.08 11.90
CA HIS A 474 -5.28 -2.36 12.07
C HIS A 474 -4.84 -2.94 10.72
N ALA A 475 -3.97 -3.95 10.75
CA ALA A 475 -3.45 -4.59 9.54
C ALA A 475 -4.17 -5.88 9.12
N MET A 476 -5.26 -6.27 9.80
CA MET A 476 -5.86 -7.60 9.60
C MET A 476 -6.85 -7.66 8.42
N GLY A 477 -7.17 -6.52 7.79
CA GLY A 477 -8.17 -6.41 6.73
C GLY A 477 -9.61 -6.53 7.25
N GLY A 478 -10.55 -6.85 6.37
CA GLY A 478 -11.97 -6.97 6.71
C GLY A 478 -12.76 -5.69 6.46
N GLY A 479 -13.97 -5.58 7.04
CA GLY A 479 -14.90 -4.49 6.75
C GLY A 479 -14.37 -3.09 7.09
N ALA A 480 -13.71 -2.94 8.24
CA ALA A 480 -13.10 -1.68 8.65
C ALA A 480 -12.01 -1.19 7.69
N GLU A 481 -11.18 -2.12 7.20
CA GLU A 481 -10.16 -1.80 6.19
C GLU A 481 -10.80 -1.43 4.84
N SER A 482 -11.84 -2.16 4.42
CA SER A 482 -12.56 -1.84 3.18
C SER A 482 -13.15 -0.41 3.22
N ASP A 483 -13.80 -0.03 4.33
CA ASP A 483 -14.32 1.33 4.52
C ASP A 483 -13.21 2.39 4.51
N LEU A 484 -12.11 2.13 5.23
CA LEU A 484 -10.95 3.02 5.24
C LEU A 484 -10.38 3.23 3.83
N GLN A 485 -10.20 2.15 3.06
CA GLN A 485 -9.69 2.23 1.69
C GLN A 485 -10.64 2.99 0.77
N THR A 486 -11.96 2.83 0.91
CA THR A 486 -12.94 3.64 0.18
C THR A 486 -12.81 5.12 0.53
N ARG A 487 -12.63 5.48 1.80
CA ARG A 487 -12.45 6.87 2.23
C ARG A 487 -11.13 7.47 1.75
N ILE A 488 -10.04 6.71 1.78
CA ILE A 488 -8.74 7.12 1.25
C ILE A 488 -8.86 7.35 -0.26
N ALA A 489 -9.40 6.38 -1.01
CA ALA A 489 -9.56 6.48 -2.46
C ALA A 489 -10.40 7.69 -2.88
N ALA A 490 -11.48 8.01 -2.15
CA ALA A 490 -12.29 9.20 -2.41
C ALA A 490 -11.49 10.49 -2.22
N ARG A 491 -10.63 10.57 -1.19
CA ARG A 491 -9.79 11.75 -0.93
C ARG A 491 -8.66 11.90 -1.93
N THR A 492 -7.90 10.83 -2.19
CA THR A 492 -6.80 10.86 -3.15
C THR A 492 -7.31 11.12 -4.56
N GLY A 493 -8.49 10.58 -4.92
CA GLY A 493 -9.18 10.91 -6.17
C GLY A 493 -9.63 12.37 -6.28
N ALA A 494 -9.86 13.05 -5.15
CA ALA A 494 -10.15 14.47 -5.08
C ALA A 494 -8.88 15.36 -5.03
N GLY A 495 -7.68 14.78 -5.14
CA GLY A 495 -6.42 15.53 -5.06
C GLY A 495 -5.93 15.79 -3.63
N GLU A 496 -6.51 15.15 -2.62
CA GLU A 496 -6.19 15.37 -1.20
C GLU A 496 -5.38 14.22 -0.60
N SER A 497 -4.64 14.53 0.47
CA SER A 497 -3.86 13.55 1.22
C SER A 497 -4.60 12.97 2.44
N ALA A 498 -4.11 11.82 2.88
CA ALA A 498 -4.62 11.03 3.99
C ALA A 498 -3.46 10.35 4.73
N VAL A 499 -3.53 10.22 6.05
CA VAL A 499 -2.52 9.52 6.84
C VAL A 499 -3.13 8.36 7.61
N VAL A 500 -2.47 7.21 7.61
CA VAL A 500 -2.86 6.05 8.41
C VAL A 500 -1.72 5.68 9.35
N LEU A 501 -2.03 5.62 10.64
CA LEU A 501 -1.20 5.01 11.66
C LEU A 501 -1.72 3.59 11.89
N ARG A 502 -1.02 2.60 11.35
CA ARG A 502 -1.45 1.21 11.37
C ARG A 502 -0.76 0.40 12.47
N VAL A 503 -1.57 -0.39 13.19
CA VAL A 503 -1.14 -1.31 14.26
C VAL A 503 -1.40 -2.78 13.88
N GLY A 504 -0.86 -3.70 14.67
CA GLY A 504 -1.09 -5.14 14.51
C GLY A 504 -0.25 -5.81 13.42
N ARG A 505 0.94 -5.28 13.14
CA ARG A 505 1.97 -5.89 12.28
C ARG A 505 3.18 -6.37 13.10
N GLY A 506 4.25 -6.75 12.39
CA GLY A 506 5.53 -7.11 12.99
C GLY A 506 6.23 -5.98 13.78
N TRP A 507 5.76 -4.75 13.64
CA TRP A 507 6.19 -3.53 14.32
C TRP A 507 4.97 -2.89 14.97
N ARG A 508 5.16 -2.12 16.05
CA ARG A 508 4.03 -1.46 16.72
C ARG A 508 3.34 -0.46 15.79
N TRP A 509 4.10 0.35 15.07
CA TRP A 509 3.57 1.42 14.22
C TRP A 509 4.00 1.25 12.76
N THR A 510 3.05 1.41 11.84
CA THR A 510 3.32 1.72 10.43
C THR A 510 2.65 3.05 10.09
N LEU A 511 3.43 4.06 9.72
CA LEU A 511 2.91 5.36 9.29
C LEU A 511 2.84 5.38 7.77
N GLU A 512 1.64 5.59 7.22
CA GLU A 512 1.37 5.62 5.79
C GLU A 512 0.88 7.01 5.39
N LEU A 513 1.55 7.65 4.44
CA LEU A 513 1.09 8.85 3.76
C LEU A 513 0.50 8.45 2.41
N HIS A 514 -0.79 8.69 2.23
CA HIS A 514 -1.53 8.47 0.99
C HIS A 514 -1.80 9.81 0.30
N GLY A 515 -1.52 9.89 -0.99
CA GLY A 515 -1.78 11.05 -1.83
C GLY A 515 -2.18 10.65 -3.25
N PRO A 516 -2.54 11.63 -4.10
CA PRO A 516 -2.89 11.39 -5.51
C PRO A 516 -1.82 10.65 -6.31
N GLU A 517 -0.55 10.82 -5.93
CA GLU A 517 0.62 10.29 -6.63
C GLU A 517 1.02 8.88 -6.13
N GLY A 518 0.42 8.40 -5.03
CA GLY A 518 0.66 7.09 -4.46
C GLY A 518 0.76 7.10 -2.93
N MET A 519 1.49 6.11 -2.39
CA MET A 519 1.66 5.92 -0.95
C MET A 519 3.14 5.79 -0.60
N THR A 520 3.56 6.46 0.48
CA THR A 520 4.85 6.25 1.15
C THR A 520 4.59 5.75 2.57
N ALA A 521 5.31 4.74 3.02
CA ALA A 521 5.07 4.12 4.33
C ALA A 521 6.37 3.74 5.03
N GLY A 522 6.43 3.97 6.35
CA GLY A 522 7.55 3.59 7.21
C GLY A 522 7.09 2.92 8.51
N ILE A 523 7.95 2.09 9.10
CA ILE A 523 7.67 1.31 10.32
C ILE A 523 8.56 1.73 11.50
N SER A 524 8.01 1.71 12.71
CA SER A 524 8.75 1.99 13.95
C SER A 524 8.13 1.27 15.14
N ASP A 525 8.94 0.95 16.14
CA ASP A 525 8.46 0.59 17.49
C ASP A 525 8.41 1.81 18.42
N GLY A 526 9.13 2.89 18.09
CA GLY A 526 9.20 4.13 18.86
C GLY A 526 8.04 5.07 18.56
N LEU A 527 7.33 5.49 19.60
CA LEU A 527 6.23 6.45 19.48
C LEU A 527 6.75 7.86 19.16
N GLU A 528 7.90 8.22 19.70
CA GLU A 528 8.52 9.54 19.57
C GLU A 528 8.77 9.88 18.08
N THR A 529 9.19 8.89 17.28
CA THR A 529 9.38 9.06 15.82
C THR A 529 8.05 9.34 15.12
N VAL A 530 6.97 8.65 15.52
CA VAL A 530 5.63 8.86 14.96
C VAL A 530 5.10 10.23 15.36
N GLU A 531 5.24 10.63 16.62
CA GLU A 531 4.85 11.95 17.12
C GLU A 531 5.60 13.07 16.38
N ALA A 532 6.92 12.92 16.17
CA ALA A 532 7.72 13.87 15.41
C ALA A 532 7.28 14.01 13.95
N LEU A 533 6.93 12.90 13.27
CA LEU A 533 6.42 12.95 11.90
C LEU A 533 5.00 13.54 11.83
N VAL A 534 4.09 13.12 12.71
CA VAL A 534 2.71 13.64 12.75
C VAL A 534 2.68 15.13 13.13
N SER A 535 3.69 15.63 13.88
CA SER A 535 3.82 17.05 14.18
C SER A 535 3.98 17.95 12.94
N ARG A 536 4.40 17.38 11.79
CA ARG A 536 4.47 18.07 10.49
C ARG A 536 3.08 18.38 9.90
N LEU A 537 2.02 17.89 10.53
CA LEU A 537 0.62 18.20 10.22
C LEU A 537 0.04 19.12 11.31
N PRO A 538 0.24 20.45 11.25
CA PRO A 538 -0.23 21.37 12.28
C PRO A 538 -1.77 21.44 12.35
N ARG A 539 -2.44 21.25 11.21
CA ARG A 539 -3.90 21.10 11.10
C ARG A 539 -4.21 19.66 10.73
N ARG A 540 -4.57 18.85 11.73
CA ARG A 540 -4.87 17.42 11.55
C ARG A 540 -6.13 17.04 12.31
N ARG A 541 -6.66 15.87 11.99
CA ARG A 541 -7.81 15.29 12.69
C ARG A 541 -7.50 13.85 13.04
N ILE A 542 -7.56 13.50 14.31
CA ILE A 542 -7.25 12.16 14.79
C ILE A 542 -8.52 11.32 14.76
N ILE A 543 -8.46 10.18 14.08
CA ILE A 543 -9.63 9.32 13.87
C ILE A 543 -9.32 7.92 14.36
N TYR A 544 -9.96 7.48 15.45
CA TYR A 544 -9.92 6.06 15.82
C TYR A 544 -10.81 5.27 14.86
N SER A 545 -10.27 4.22 14.23
CA SER A 545 -11.06 3.28 13.43
C SER A 545 -11.08 1.89 14.05
N CYS A 546 -9.91 1.33 14.35
CA CYS A 546 -9.77 0.01 14.98
C CYS A 546 -8.35 -0.15 15.54
N GLY A 547 -8.24 -0.45 16.83
CA GLY A 547 -6.97 -0.68 17.53
C GLY A 547 -6.63 -2.16 17.77
N VAL A 548 -7.45 -3.07 17.25
CA VAL A 548 -7.31 -4.51 17.50
C VAL A 548 -5.98 -5.03 16.95
N GLY A 549 -5.24 -5.74 17.81
CA GLY A 549 -3.94 -6.31 17.47
C GLY A 549 -2.73 -5.46 17.87
N ASP A 550 -2.93 -4.25 18.41
CA ASP A 550 -1.84 -3.49 19.03
C ASP A 550 -1.20 -4.25 20.20
N ALA A 551 0.08 -3.98 20.45
CA ALA A 551 0.84 -4.61 21.54
C ALA A 551 0.50 -4.05 22.93
N ASP A 552 0.04 -2.80 23.00
CA ASP A 552 -0.39 -2.11 24.23
C ASP A 552 -1.67 -1.29 23.95
N PRO A 553 -2.80 -1.98 23.75
CA PRO A 553 -4.05 -1.34 23.40
C PRO A 553 -4.66 -0.51 24.54
N ALA A 554 -4.28 -0.77 25.80
CA ALA A 554 -4.70 0.05 26.93
C ALA A 554 -4.05 1.45 26.91
N GLY A 555 -2.88 1.60 26.28
CA GLY A 555 -2.21 2.89 26.09
C GLY A 555 -2.68 3.67 24.85
N LEU A 556 -3.36 3.04 23.89
CA LEU A 556 -3.78 3.69 22.65
C LEU A 556 -4.61 4.97 22.84
N PRO A 557 -5.59 5.05 23.75
CA PRO A 557 -6.34 6.29 23.99
C PRO A 557 -5.43 7.48 24.31
N ARG A 558 -4.43 7.27 25.17
CA ARG A 558 -3.44 8.30 25.53
C ARG A 558 -2.56 8.71 24.35
N VAL A 559 -2.18 7.76 23.49
CA VAL A 559 -1.45 8.05 22.26
C VAL A 559 -2.29 8.92 21.32
N LEU A 560 -3.56 8.57 21.09
CA LEU A 560 -4.43 9.34 20.21
C LEU A 560 -4.71 10.75 20.75
N LEU A 561 -4.87 10.89 22.06
CA LEU A 561 -4.99 12.20 22.71
C LEU A 561 -3.70 13.02 22.59
N SER A 562 -2.53 12.39 22.77
CA SER A 562 -1.21 13.02 22.54
C SER A 562 -1.10 13.56 21.12
N LEU A 563 -1.38 12.71 20.13
CA LEU A 563 -1.43 13.10 18.72
C LEU A 563 -2.50 14.14 18.43
N ALA A 564 -3.54 14.27 19.25
CA ALA A 564 -4.54 15.32 19.15
C ALA A 564 -4.16 16.61 19.92
N GLY A 565 -2.91 16.75 20.38
CA GLY A 565 -2.46 17.94 21.11
C GLY A 565 -3.05 18.03 22.53
N ARG A 566 -3.35 16.89 23.16
CA ARG A 566 -3.92 16.81 24.52
C ARG A 566 -3.07 15.95 25.44
N GLY A 567 -3.06 16.31 26.73
CA GLY A 567 -2.33 15.57 27.76
C GLY A 567 -0.84 15.95 27.86
N PRO A 568 -0.06 15.24 28.69
CA PRO A 568 1.31 15.64 29.06
C PRO A 568 2.34 15.58 27.92
N ARG A 569 2.07 14.79 26.88
CA ARG A 569 2.93 14.63 25.70
C ARG A 569 2.33 15.26 24.44
N ALA A 570 1.39 16.20 24.61
CA ALA A 570 0.67 16.85 23.52
C ALA A 570 1.58 17.21 22.32
N VAL A 571 1.26 16.67 21.15
CA VAL A 571 1.96 16.98 19.91
C VAL A 571 1.43 18.28 19.35
N GLY A 572 2.30 19.28 19.21
CA GLY A 572 1.92 20.61 18.72
C GLY A 572 1.18 21.47 19.75
N PRO A 573 0.98 22.76 19.45
CA PRO A 573 0.53 23.75 20.43
C PRO A 573 -0.98 23.78 20.66
N GLU A 574 -1.78 23.30 19.70
CA GLU A 574 -3.23 23.43 19.72
C GLU A 574 -3.94 22.07 19.68
N PRO A 575 -5.03 21.90 20.45
CA PRO A 575 -5.87 20.71 20.38
C PRO A 575 -6.48 20.52 18.99
N GLN A 576 -6.42 19.28 18.51
CA GLN A 576 -6.93 18.86 17.22
C GLN A 576 -8.28 18.12 17.39
N PRO A 577 -9.16 18.11 16.38
CA PRO A 577 -10.40 17.34 16.43
C PRO A 577 -10.14 15.84 16.55
N VAL A 578 -10.94 15.18 17.39
CA VAL A 578 -10.94 13.71 17.57
C VAL A 578 -12.27 13.17 17.05
N GLU A 579 -12.20 12.11 16.26
CA GLU A 579 -13.38 11.34 15.83
C GLU A 579 -13.18 9.85 16.16
N VAL A 580 -14.27 9.14 16.42
CA VAL A 580 -14.25 7.71 16.70
C VAL A 580 -15.22 7.01 15.75
N LEU A 581 -14.71 6.08 14.95
CA LEU A 581 -15.51 5.17 14.12
C LEU A 581 -15.56 3.83 14.85
N LEU A 582 -16.73 3.42 15.34
CA LEU A 582 -16.88 2.22 16.17
C LEU A 582 -16.99 0.95 15.31
N HIS A 583 -15.91 0.56 14.64
CA HIS A 583 -15.89 -0.68 13.84
C HIS A 583 -15.82 -1.95 14.69
N ASP A 584 -15.43 -1.80 15.96
CA ASP A 584 -15.35 -2.85 16.95
C ASP A 584 -15.78 -2.30 18.33
N TYR A 585 -16.05 -3.19 19.27
CA TYR A 585 -16.33 -2.80 20.65
C TYR A 585 -15.08 -2.79 21.53
N PHE A 586 -13.90 -2.63 20.95
CA PHE A 586 -12.66 -2.56 21.68
C PHE A 586 -12.63 -1.40 22.69
N PRO A 587 -13.20 -0.21 22.40
CA PRO A 587 -13.36 0.82 23.42
C PRO A 587 -14.20 0.39 24.63
N ILE A 588 -15.10 -0.58 24.50
CA ILE A 588 -15.93 -1.08 25.60
C ILE A 588 -15.21 -2.17 26.39
N SER A 589 -14.51 -3.08 25.70
CA SER A 589 -13.88 -4.24 26.33
C SER A 589 -12.69 -4.79 25.52
N PRO A 590 -11.64 -5.32 26.18
CA PRO A 590 -10.54 -6.04 25.52
C PRO A 590 -11.00 -7.21 24.64
N SER A 591 -12.06 -7.90 25.06
CA SER A 591 -12.85 -8.76 24.16
C SER A 591 -13.65 -7.85 23.25
N TYR A 592 -13.07 -7.48 22.10
CA TYR A 592 -13.69 -6.59 21.11
C TYR A 592 -14.96 -7.19 20.50
N THR A 593 -15.17 -8.50 20.67
CA THR A 593 -16.42 -9.18 20.31
C THR A 593 -17.46 -9.21 21.41
N LEU A 594 -17.10 -8.69 22.58
CA LEU A 594 -17.89 -8.72 23.81
C LEU A 594 -18.30 -10.13 24.31
N LEU A 595 -17.73 -11.19 23.73
CA LEU A 595 -17.95 -12.56 24.16
C LEU A 595 -17.13 -12.84 25.44
N GLY A 596 -17.68 -13.68 26.32
CA GLY A 596 -16.97 -14.23 27.47
C GLY A 596 -15.88 -15.22 27.06
N ALA A 597 -15.11 -15.73 28.03
CA ALA A 597 -14.00 -16.64 27.78
C ALA A 597 -14.43 -17.99 27.17
N ASP A 598 -15.70 -18.35 27.34
CA ASP A 598 -16.35 -19.53 26.76
C ASP A 598 -17.00 -19.25 25.38
N GLY A 599 -16.88 -18.03 24.86
CA GLY A 599 -17.43 -17.64 23.56
C GLY A 599 -18.91 -17.28 23.58
N VAL A 600 -19.54 -17.13 24.76
CA VAL A 600 -20.97 -16.82 24.89
C VAL A 600 -21.18 -15.33 25.14
N TRP A 601 -22.18 -14.75 24.45
CA TRP A 601 -22.65 -13.39 24.68
C TRP A 601 -23.59 -13.31 25.88
N ARG A 602 -23.28 -12.47 26.88
CA ARG A 602 -24.07 -12.29 28.12
C ARG A 602 -24.57 -10.86 28.33
N GLY A 603 -24.63 -10.07 27.26
CA GLY A 603 -24.92 -8.64 27.30
C GLY A 603 -23.67 -7.79 27.51
N VAL A 604 -23.86 -6.47 27.48
CA VAL A 604 -22.76 -5.49 27.54
C VAL A 604 -21.98 -5.65 28.86
N PRO A 605 -20.66 -5.87 28.83
CA PRO A 605 -19.87 -6.02 30.04
C PRO A 605 -19.74 -4.66 30.74
N LEU A 606 -20.20 -4.60 31.99
CA LEU A 606 -20.09 -3.45 32.87
C LEU A 606 -19.31 -3.87 34.12
N PRO A 607 -18.45 -3.02 34.72
CA PRO A 607 -17.62 -3.38 35.86
C PRO A 607 -18.39 -4.00 37.03
N GLU A 608 -19.63 -3.58 37.23
CA GLU A 608 -20.54 -4.01 38.29
C GLU A 608 -21.27 -5.33 37.99
N ASN A 609 -21.43 -5.71 36.72
CA ASN A 609 -22.25 -6.86 36.33
C ASN A 609 -21.44 -8.16 36.22
N THR A 610 -22.14 -9.29 36.12
CA THR A 610 -21.51 -10.62 36.05
C THR A 610 -20.68 -10.80 34.78
N ALA A 611 -21.11 -10.24 33.65
CA ALA A 611 -20.36 -10.27 32.40
C ALA A 611 -19.00 -9.56 32.57
N GLY A 612 -18.94 -8.38 33.21
CA GLY A 612 -17.69 -7.63 33.42
C GLY A 612 -16.67 -8.31 34.32
N ARG A 613 -17.07 -9.33 35.08
CA ARG A 613 -16.16 -10.17 35.90
C ARG A 613 -15.50 -11.30 35.11
N ASP A 614 -15.96 -11.59 33.90
CA ASP A 614 -15.38 -12.64 33.06
C ASP A 614 -13.94 -12.25 32.64
N PRO A 615 -12.98 -13.19 32.72
CA PRO A 615 -11.57 -12.91 32.38
C PRO A 615 -11.35 -12.46 30.93
N ALA A 616 -12.27 -12.70 29.99
CA ALA A 616 -12.17 -12.22 28.61
C ALA A 616 -12.23 -10.69 28.50
N HIS A 617 -12.85 -10.01 29.47
CA HIS A 617 -12.95 -8.54 29.51
C HIS A 617 -11.80 -7.88 30.28
N HIS A 618 -10.76 -8.65 30.62
CA HIS A 618 -9.57 -8.16 31.30
C HIS A 618 -8.38 -8.27 30.37
N TRP A 619 -7.65 -7.18 30.18
CA TRP A 619 -6.45 -7.20 29.36
C TRP A 619 -5.23 -7.59 30.20
N ARG A 620 -4.33 -8.37 29.61
CA ARG A 620 -3.02 -8.68 30.20
C ARG A 620 -1.94 -8.26 29.22
N GLY A 621 -1.08 -7.36 29.66
CA GLY A 621 0.07 -6.86 28.90
C GLY A 621 1.21 -7.86 28.78
N PRO A 622 2.16 -7.59 27.87
CA PRO A 622 3.33 -8.46 27.64
C PRO A 622 4.24 -8.60 28.86
N ASP A 623 4.30 -7.58 29.71
CA ASP A 623 5.00 -7.53 30.99
C ASP A 623 4.25 -8.22 32.14
N GLY A 624 3.05 -8.73 31.86
CA GLY A 624 2.17 -9.36 32.84
C GLY A 624 1.23 -8.39 33.56
N THR A 625 1.30 -7.08 33.28
CA THR A 625 0.39 -6.06 33.82
C THR A 625 -1.06 -6.43 33.48
N ARG A 626 -1.97 -6.30 34.44
CA ARG A 626 -3.39 -6.61 34.24
C ARG A 626 -4.21 -5.32 34.30
N THR A 627 -4.95 -5.04 33.25
CA THR A 627 -5.91 -3.94 33.19
C THR A 627 -7.31 -4.52 33.31
N GLY A 628 -7.99 -4.22 34.41
CA GLY A 628 -9.39 -4.62 34.60
C GLY A 628 -10.35 -3.78 33.77
N LEU A 629 -11.58 -4.25 33.61
CA LEU A 629 -12.58 -3.62 32.75
C LEU A 629 -12.85 -2.15 33.12
N ALA A 630 -12.94 -1.82 34.41
CA ALA A 630 -13.16 -0.43 34.85
C ALA A 630 -12.02 0.51 34.41
N ALA A 631 -10.77 0.08 34.56
CA ALA A 631 -9.61 0.86 34.14
C ALA A 631 -9.53 0.98 32.61
N TRP A 632 -9.84 -0.11 31.91
CA TRP A 632 -9.95 -0.10 30.45
C TRP A 632 -10.99 0.91 29.98
N GLN A 633 -12.19 0.86 30.54
CA GLN A 633 -13.27 1.77 30.16
C GLN A 633 -12.99 3.21 30.55
N ALA A 634 -12.26 3.47 31.65
CA ALA A 634 -11.82 4.81 31.99
C ALA A 634 -10.86 5.41 30.94
N GLU A 635 -9.87 4.64 30.48
CA GLU A 635 -8.90 5.08 29.46
C GLU A 635 -9.59 5.35 28.11
N TRP A 636 -10.40 4.41 27.62
CA TRP A 636 -11.13 4.58 26.36
C TRP A 636 -12.26 5.62 26.46
N GLY A 637 -12.90 5.73 27.63
CA GLY A 637 -13.87 6.76 27.93
C GLY A 637 -13.29 8.18 27.84
N ALA A 638 -12.01 8.37 28.18
CA ALA A 638 -11.34 9.66 28.00
C ALA A 638 -11.20 10.06 26.51
N LEU A 639 -10.92 9.09 25.63
CA LEU A 639 -10.90 9.34 24.18
C LEU A 639 -12.30 9.64 23.64
N LEU A 640 -13.30 8.85 24.05
CA LEU A 640 -14.69 9.04 23.63
C LEU A 640 -15.24 10.40 24.10
N ALA A 641 -14.94 10.82 25.33
CA ALA A 641 -15.33 12.12 25.86
C ALA A 641 -14.65 13.29 25.13
N ALA A 642 -13.46 13.09 24.58
CA ALA A 642 -12.77 14.08 23.77
C ALA A 642 -13.25 14.13 22.30
N ALA A 643 -13.99 13.11 21.85
CA ALA A 643 -14.42 13.00 20.47
C ALA A 643 -15.50 14.05 20.14
N ALA A 644 -15.27 14.81 19.08
CA ALA A 644 -16.26 15.73 18.52
C ALA A 644 -17.41 14.97 17.82
N ARG A 645 -17.16 13.74 17.37
CA ARG A 645 -18.13 12.86 16.74
C ARG A 645 -17.76 11.40 16.96
N ILE A 646 -18.78 10.59 17.23
CA ILE A 646 -18.68 9.13 17.30
C ILE A 646 -19.62 8.54 16.23
N GLU A 647 -19.06 7.90 15.21
CA GLU A 647 -19.84 7.22 14.15
C GLU A 647 -20.02 5.75 14.53
N VAL A 648 -21.26 5.29 14.55
CA VAL A 648 -21.64 3.88 14.74
C VAL A 648 -22.42 3.39 13.51
N PHE A 649 -22.41 2.09 13.26
CA PHE A 649 -22.90 1.54 12.00
C PHE A 649 -24.25 0.80 12.09
N SER A 650 -24.83 0.74 13.29
CA SER A 650 -26.19 0.23 13.54
C SER A 650 -26.79 0.86 14.81
N GLU A 651 -28.12 0.81 14.95
CA GLU A 651 -28.77 1.22 16.20
C GLU A 651 -28.39 0.27 17.36
N ALA A 652 -28.24 -1.04 17.12
CA ALA A 652 -27.72 -1.94 18.14
C ALA A 652 -26.32 -1.51 18.65
N SER A 653 -25.43 -1.05 17.77
CA SER A 653 -24.11 -0.54 18.17
C SER A 653 -24.21 0.74 19.02
N ARG A 654 -25.15 1.62 18.66
CA ARG A 654 -25.46 2.84 19.42
C ARG A 654 -25.90 2.49 20.83
N ASP A 655 -26.85 1.56 20.97
CA ASP A 655 -27.40 1.16 22.27
C ASP A 655 -26.34 0.49 23.13
N ILE A 656 -25.56 -0.43 22.56
CA ILE A 656 -24.45 -1.10 23.26
C ILE A 656 -23.41 -0.07 23.75
N LEU A 657 -23.02 0.88 22.91
CA LEU A 657 -22.08 1.94 23.30
C LEU A 657 -22.67 2.84 24.40
N CYS A 658 -23.95 3.21 24.29
CA CYS A 658 -24.62 4.04 25.30
C CYS A 658 -24.77 3.33 26.65
N MET A 659 -24.89 2.00 26.68
CA MET A 659 -24.91 1.24 27.93
C MET A 659 -23.56 1.33 28.67
N ALA A 660 -22.44 1.24 27.94
CA ALA A 660 -21.11 1.36 28.53
C ALA A 660 -20.71 2.82 28.83
N TYR A 661 -21.12 3.76 27.96
CA TYR A 661 -20.77 5.18 28.05
C TYR A 661 -21.98 6.10 27.84
N PRO A 662 -22.85 6.25 28.86
CA PRO A 662 -24.07 7.05 28.72
C PRO A 662 -23.82 8.52 28.32
N SER A 663 -22.70 9.10 28.77
CA SER A 663 -22.31 10.49 28.50
C SER A 663 -22.03 10.76 27.02
N CYS A 664 -21.71 9.73 26.22
CA CYS A 664 -21.37 9.88 24.81
C CYS A 664 -22.59 10.00 23.90
N ARG A 665 -23.82 9.79 24.41
CA ARG A 665 -25.06 9.71 23.61
C ARG A 665 -25.25 10.88 22.64
N ALA A 666 -24.93 12.11 23.06
CA ALA A 666 -25.11 13.31 22.25
C ALA A 666 -24.10 13.41 21.08
N ALA A 667 -22.94 12.76 21.19
CA ALA A 667 -21.90 12.78 20.16
C ALA A 667 -22.05 11.63 19.14
N ILE A 668 -22.96 10.68 19.36
CA ILE A 668 -23.14 9.51 18.49
C ILE A 668 -24.01 9.85 17.28
N THR A 669 -23.53 9.49 16.09
CA THR A 669 -24.28 9.48 14.84
C THR A 669 -24.30 8.07 14.26
N THR A 670 -25.48 7.54 13.96
CA THR A 670 -25.63 6.27 13.26
C THR A 670 -25.52 6.50 11.76
N ARG A 671 -24.52 5.90 11.11
CA ARG A 671 -24.33 5.92 9.67
C ARG A 671 -23.94 4.53 9.18
N PRO A 672 -24.89 3.68 8.76
CA PRO A 672 -24.58 2.35 8.25
C PRO A 672 -23.62 2.41 7.05
N HIS A 673 -22.75 1.41 6.90
CA HIS A 673 -21.88 1.34 5.73
C HIS A 673 -22.69 1.07 4.46
N ALA A 674 -22.12 1.42 3.31
CA ALA A 674 -22.60 0.97 2.01
C ALA A 674 -21.83 -0.28 1.57
N LEU A 675 -22.49 -1.18 0.85
CA LEU A 675 -21.80 -2.26 0.15
C LEU A 675 -20.94 -1.67 -0.98
N PRO A 676 -19.62 -1.93 -1.01
CA PRO A 676 -18.78 -1.45 -2.10
C PRO A 676 -19.21 -1.98 -3.47
N VAL A 677 -19.70 -3.22 -3.49
CA VAL A 677 -20.27 -3.89 -4.65
C VAL A 677 -21.56 -4.56 -4.21
N VAL A 678 -22.65 -4.24 -4.90
CA VAL A 678 -23.96 -4.86 -4.64
C VAL A 678 -24.08 -6.10 -5.51
N PRO A 679 -24.24 -7.31 -4.92
CA PRO A 679 -24.45 -8.51 -5.72
C PRO A 679 -25.80 -8.43 -6.46
N PRO A 680 -25.92 -9.02 -7.65
CA PRO A 680 -27.19 -9.05 -8.36
C PRO A 680 -28.20 -9.92 -7.60
N ARG A 681 -29.49 -9.69 -7.82
CA ARG A 681 -30.54 -10.60 -7.34
C ARG A 681 -30.39 -11.97 -8.02
N LEU A 682 -30.39 -13.01 -7.20
CA LEU A 682 -30.19 -14.39 -7.59
C LEU A 682 -31.49 -15.18 -7.45
N ARG A 683 -31.59 -16.27 -8.20
CA ARG A 683 -32.65 -17.27 -8.02
C ARG A 683 -32.12 -18.43 -7.20
N PRO A 684 -32.95 -19.10 -6.38
CA PRO A 684 -32.54 -20.33 -5.71
C PRO A 684 -31.99 -21.34 -6.70
N GLY A 685 -30.92 -22.03 -6.33
CA GLY A 685 -30.34 -23.07 -7.17
C GLY A 685 -31.33 -24.20 -7.44
N ALA A 686 -31.54 -24.57 -8.71
CA ALA A 686 -32.35 -25.72 -9.08
C ALA A 686 -31.56 -27.02 -8.90
N ARG A 687 -32.09 -27.98 -8.13
CA ARG A 687 -31.53 -29.33 -8.02
C ARG A 687 -32.58 -30.40 -8.24
N ALA A 688 -32.18 -31.48 -8.90
CA ALA A 688 -33.04 -32.62 -9.19
C ALA A 688 -33.44 -33.44 -7.94
N ASP A 689 -32.68 -33.34 -6.85
CA ASP A 689 -32.90 -34.11 -5.61
C ASP A 689 -33.75 -33.37 -4.56
N GLY A 690 -34.13 -32.11 -4.79
CA GLY A 690 -35.00 -31.33 -3.90
C GLY A 690 -34.43 -30.98 -2.52
N VAL A 691 -33.22 -31.45 -2.18
CA VAL A 691 -32.59 -31.19 -0.87
C VAL A 691 -32.01 -29.77 -0.83
N PRO A 692 -32.42 -28.91 0.13
CA PRO A 692 -31.93 -27.54 0.22
C PRO A 692 -30.44 -27.48 0.54
N ILE A 693 -29.82 -26.38 0.11
CA ILE A 693 -28.40 -26.12 0.35
C ILE A 693 -28.26 -24.76 1.01
N ILE A 694 -27.79 -24.80 2.25
CA ILE A 694 -27.50 -23.65 3.08
C ILE A 694 -26.10 -23.16 2.71
N GLY A 695 -26.04 -21.94 2.18
CA GLY A 695 -24.80 -21.20 1.99
C GLY A 695 -24.42 -20.43 3.25
N VAL A 696 -23.14 -20.32 3.53
CA VAL A 696 -22.61 -19.42 4.59
C VAL A 696 -21.55 -18.52 3.96
N LEU A 697 -21.73 -17.20 4.05
CA LEU A 697 -20.79 -16.22 3.49
C LEU A 697 -19.73 -15.80 4.51
N GLY A 698 -18.49 -15.68 4.06
CA GLY A 698 -17.40 -15.02 4.78
C GLY A 698 -16.39 -15.96 5.45
N ASN A 699 -15.39 -15.34 6.08
CA ASN A 699 -14.38 -16.07 6.84
C ASN A 699 -14.90 -16.36 8.25
N ILE A 700 -15.12 -17.64 8.56
CA ILE A 700 -15.76 -18.12 9.78
C ILE A 700 -14.71 -18.55 10.80
N GLY A 701 -14.60 -17.78 11.88
CA GLY A 701 -13.89 -18.15 13.11
C GLY A 701 -14.85 -18.42 14.27
N PRO A 702 -14.33 -18.62 15.50
CA PRO A 702 -15.15 -18.92 16.68
C PRO A 702 -16.29 -17.91 16.89
N HIS A 703 -15.95 -16.61 16.92
CA HIS A 703 -16.91 -15.51 17.09
C HIS A 703 -17.92 -15.38 15.94
N LYS A 704 -17.60 -15.92 14.76
CA LYS A 704 -18.51 -15.97 13.61
C LYS A 704 -19.27 -17.30 13.51
N GLY A 705 -19.31 -18.09 14.59
CA GLY A 705 -20.13 -19.30 14.67
C GLY A 705 -19.50 -20.56 14.08
N ALA A 706 -18.18 -20.70 14.12
CA ALA A 706 -17.53 -21.94 13.65
C ALA A 706 -18.05 -23.19 14.39
N ASP A 707 -18.23 -23.11 15.72
CA ASP A 707 -18.82 -24.18 16.53
C ASP A 707 -20.25 -24.51 16.11
N VAL A 708 -21.06 -23.48 15.84
CA VAL A 708 -22.42 -23.61 15.30
C VAL A 708 -22.41 -24.40 13.99
N LEU A 709 -21.49 -24.08 13.08
CA LEU A 709 -21.40 -24.78 11.79
C LEU A 709 -20.94 -26.24 11.93
N VAL A 710 -20.06 -26.54 12.88
CA VAL A 710 -19.64 -27.91 13.16
C VAL A 710 -20.82 -28.73 13.65
N GLN A 711 -21.55 -28.24 14.65
CA GLN A 711 -22.74 -28.91 15.19
C GLN A 711 -23.83 -29.09 14.12
N LEU A 712 -24.09 -28.04 13.33
CA LEU A 712 -25.02 -28.08 12.22
C LEU A 712 -24.59 -29.13 11.18
N SER A 713 -23.32 -29.14 10.76
CA SER A 713 -22.84 -30.09 9.76
C SER A 713 -22.98 -31.56 10.21
N GLN A 714 -22.77 -31.84 11.50
CA GLN A 714 -22.94 -33.18 12.06
C GLN A 714 -24.40 -33.60 12.13
N SER A 715 -25.29 -32.66 12.47
CA SER A 715 -26.73 -32.90 12.46
C SER A 715 -27.24 -33.17 11.04
N LEU A 716 -26.86 -32.34 10.07
CA LEU A 716 -27.23 -32.49 8.66
C LEU A 716 -26.67 -33.77 8.04
N ALA A 717 -25.45 -34.18 8.41
CA ALA A 717 -24.86 -35.44 7.96
C ALA A 717 -25.66 -36.66 8.45
N ARG A 718 -26.30 -36.57 9.62
CA ARG A 718 -27.15 -37.63 10.19
C ARG A 718 -28.56 -37.62 9.62
N SER A 719 -29.17 -36.43 9.47
CA SER A 719 -30.57 -36.31 9.06
C SER A 719 -30.79 -36.31 7.54
N GLY A 720 -29.80 -35.85 6.77
CA GLY A 720 -29.96 -35.62 5.33
C GLY A 720 -30.89 -34.47 4.97
N ALA A 721 -31.37 -33.70 5.94
CA ALA A 721 -32.41 -32.68 5.76
C ALA A 721 -31.97 -31.49 4.87
N ALA A 722 -30.67 -31.18 4.86
CA ALA A 722 -30.08 -30.14 4.02
C ALA A 722 -28.59 -30.43 3.80
N ARG A 723 -27.95 -29.67 2.91
CA ARG A 723 -26.48 -29.65 2.75
C ARG A 723 -25.92 -28.27 3.10
N LEU A 724 -24.65 -28.24 3.50
CA LEU A 724 -23.97 -27.03 3.93
C LEU A 724 -22.76 -26.71 3.04
N VAL A 725 -22.66 -25.47 2.60
CA VAL A 725 -21.47 -24.95 1.92
C VAL A 725 -21.03 -23.61 2.51
N VAL A 726 -19.75 -23.52 2.90
CA VAL A 726 -19.12 -22.27 3.33
C VAL A 726 -18.43 -21.62 2.14
N ILE A 727 -18.92 -20.45 1.74
CA ILE A 727 -18.32 -19.57 0.73
C ILE A 727 -17.42 -18.56 1.45
N GLY A 728 -16.19 -18.98 1.65
CA GLY A 728 -15.20 -18.30 2.47
C GLY A 728 -14.27 -19.30 3.12
N ARG A 729 -13.51 -18.86 4.13
CA ARG A 729 -12.60 -19.72 4.89
C ARG A 729 -13.25 -20.16 6.20
N LEU A 730 -12.93 -21.37 6.63
CA LEU A 730 -13.18 -21.82 7.99
C LEU A 730 -11.86 -21.81 8.76
N ALA A 731 -11.89 -21.37 10.02
CA ALA A 731 -10.71 -21.34 10.86
C ALA A 731 -10.03 -22.73 10.92
N PRO A 732 -8.69 -22.82 10.76
CA PRO A 732 -8.00 -24.08 10.51
C PRO A 732 -8.19 -25.15 11.58
N GLU A 733 -8.53 -24.78 12.81
CA GLU A 733 -8.78 -25.69 13.93
C GLU A 733 -10.12 -26.44 13.81
N TYR A 734 -11.07 -25.94 13.00
CA TYR A 734 -12.38 -26.54 12.81
C TYR A 734 -12.44 -27.49 11.60
N THR A 735 -13.38 -28.42 11.61
CA THR A 735 -13.62 -29.34 10.49
C THR A 735 -15.11 -29.67 10.42
N LEU A 736 -15.71 -29.48 9.25
CA LEU A 736 -17.12 -29.82 9.02
C LEU A 736 -17.27 -31.31 8.72
N ALA A 737 -18.37 -31.91 9.16
CA ALA A 737 -18.71 -33.28 8.82
C ALA A 737 -19.13 -33.39 7.34
N ALA A 738 -18.66 -34.44 6.65
CA ALA A 738 -19.12 -34.72 5.28
C ALA A 738 -20.64 -34.96 5.28
N PRO A 739 -21.39 -34.49 4.25
CA PRO A 739 -20.92 -33.98 2.95
C PRO A 739 -20.67 -32.46 2.87
N ALA A 740 -20.61 -31.74 3.99
CA ALA A 740 -20.41 -30.28 4.00
C ALA A 740 -19.08 -29.87 3.33
N ARG A 741 -19.06 -28.69 2.70
CA ARG A 741 -17.91 -28.21 1.91
C ARG A 741 -17.47 -26.80 2.30
N VAL A 742 -16.18 -26.53 2.20
CA VAL A 742 -15.58 -25.18 2.31
C VAL A 742 -15.00 -24.81 0.96
N HIS A 743 -15.46 -23.71 0.37
CA HIS A 743 -15.04 -23.25 -0.95
C HIS A 743 -13.66 -22.57 -0.91
N GLY A 744 -13.44 -21.65 0.03
CA GLY A 744 -12.27 -20.77 0.06
C GLY A 744 -12.62 -19.30 -0.23
N ARG A 745 -11.61 -18.48 -0.55
CA ARG A 745 -11.80 -17.05 -0.84
C ARG A 745 -12.75 -16.86 -2.03
N TYR A 746 -13.58 -15.82 -1.95
CA TYR A 746 -14.47 -15.37 -3.01
C TYR A 746 -14.35 -13.85 -3.17
N ARG A 747 -14.74 -13.34 -4.33
CA ARG A 747 -15.12 -11.93 -4.51
C ARG A 747 -16.64 -11.84 -4.66
N ILE A 748 -17.24 -10.69 -4.36
CA ILE A 748 -18.70 -10.52 -4.41
C ILE A 748 -19.24 -10.80 -5.82
N GLU A 749 -18.47 -10.46 -6.85
CA GLU A 749 -18.79 -10.70 -8.26
C GLU A 749 -18.83 -12.20 -8.61
N ASP A 750 -18.18 -13.06 -7.80
CA ASP A 750 -18.18 -14.51 -8.00
C ASP A 750 -19.48 -15.16 -7.48
N LEU A 751 -20.29 -14.46 -6.66
CA LEU A 751 -21.47 -15.02 -6.00
C LEU A 751 -22.50 -15.67 -6.95
N PRO A 752 -22.87 -15.09 -8.11
CA PRO A 752 -23.83 -15.71 -9.02
C PRO A 752 -23.39 -17.11 -9.47
N GLY A 753 -22.12 -17.23 -9.87
CA GLY A 753 -21.53 -18.50 -10.32
C GLY A 753 -21.41 -19.51 -9.18
N LEU A 754 -21.10 -19.05 -7.96
CA LEU A 754 -21.00 -19.91 -6.78
C LEU A 754 -22.37 -20.43 -6.33
N VAL A 755 -23.40 -19.58 -6.32
CA VAL A 755 -24.78 -19.96 -6.00
C VAL A 755 -25.29 -21.01 -6.98
N ALA A 756 -25.09 -20.80 -8.28
CA ALA A 756 -25.46 -21.76 -9.32
C ALA A 756 -24.67 -23.08 -9.19
N ARG A 757 -23.35 -23.01 -8.99
CA ARG A 757 -22.47 -24.18 -8.88
C ARG A 757 -22.86 -25.10 -7.72
N TYR A 758 -23.12 -24.52 -6.56
CA TYR A 758 -23.44 -25.31 -5.38
C TYR A 758 -24.93 -25.63 -5.29
N GLY A 759 -25.79 -24.84 -5.94
CA GLY A 759 -27.24 -24.95 -5.85
C GLY A 759 -27.79 -24.34 -4.55
N ILE A 760 -27.23 -23.19 -4.13
CA ILE A 760 -27.58 -22.55 -2.84
C ILE A 760 -29.04 -22.07 -2.90
N THR A 761 -29.81 -22.41 -1.87
CA THR A 761 -31.24 -22.07 -1.75
C THR A 761 -31.51 -21.02 -0.68
N ALA A 762 -30.69 -20.95 0.37
CA ALA A 762 -30.78 -19.96 1.45
C ALA A 762 -29.40 -19.66 2.04
N TRP A 763 -29.28 -18.52 2.73
CA TRP A 763 -28.09 -18.11 3.45
C TRP A 763 -28.26 -18.25 4.96
N LEU A 764 -27.21 -18.69 5.65
CA LEU A 764 -27.09 -18.61 7.10
C LEU A 764 -25.90 -17.71 7.46
N VAL A 765 -26.14 -16.73 8.33
CA VAL A 765 -25.12 -15.90 8.98
C VAL A 765 -25.03 -16.31 10.46
N PRO A 766 -24.10 -17.23 10.80
CA PRO A 766 -24.06 -17.87 12.13
C PRO A 766 -23.34 -17.03 13.19
N SER A 767 -23.26 -15.71 13.03
CA SER A 767 -22.43 -14.85 13.89
C SER A 767 -22.98 -14.77 15.32
N VAL A 768 -22.21 -15.22 16.30
CA VAL A 768 -22.65 -15.37 17.71
C VAL A 768 -22.29 -14.17 18.60
N TRP A 769 -21.68 -13.15 18.01
CA TRP A 769 -21.38 -11.88 18.68
C TRP A 769 -22.20 -10.76 18.05
N PRO A 770 -22.52 -9.67 18.78
CA PRO A 770 -23.14 -8.51 18.15
C PRO A 770 -22.16 -7.93 17.13
N GLU A 771 -22.46 -7.98 15.84
CA GLU A 771 -21.65 -7.27 14.84
C GLU A 771 -21.99 -5.78 14.88
N THR A 772 -21.05 -4.95 14.46
CA THR A 772 -21.23 -3.49 14.35
C THR A 772 -21.98 -3.09 13.06
N PHE A 773 -21.83 -3.87 11.97
CA PHE A 773 -22.57 -3.70 10.70
C PHE A 773 -22.90 -5.01 9.97
N SER A 774 -22.02 -6.02 9.99
CA SER A 774 -22.11 -7.25 9.19
C SER A 774 -22.28 -7.04 7.68
N PHE A 775 -21.15 -6.87 6.97
CA PHE A 775 -21.13 -6.85 5.50
C PHE A 775 -21.71 -8.14 4.91
N THR A 776 -21.39 -9.30 5.48
CA THR A 776 -21.86 -10.61 5.00
C THR A 776 -23.38 -10.76 5.07
N THR A 777 -24.04 -10.17 6.08
CA THR A 777 -25.52 -10.16 6.15
C THR A 777 -26.10 -9.31 5.03
N HIS A 778 -25.56 -8.12 4.82
CA HIS A 778 -26.02 -7.22 3.76
C HIS A 778 -25.77 -7.80 2.36
N GLU A 779 -24.61 -8.43 2.12
CA GLU A 779 -24.30 -9.16 0.89
C GLU A 779 -25.30 -10.29 0.65
N ALA A 780 -25.58 -11.12 1.66
CA ALA A 780 -26.55 -12.20 1.56
C ALA A 780 -27.96 -11.68 1.25
N LEU A 781 -28.41 -10.64 1.96
CA LEU A 781 -29.73 -10.03 1.77
C LEU A 781 -29.88 -9.45 0.37
N ALA A 782 -28.85 -8.78 -0.15
CA ALA A 782 -28.84 -8.19 -1.48
C ALA A 782 -29.01 -9.23 -2.61
N THR A 783 -28.63 -10.49 -2.38
CA THR A 783 -28.88 -11.58 -3.35
C THR A 783 -30.38 -11.88 -3.53
N GLY A 784 -31.25 -11.46 -2.61
CA GLY A 784 -32.69 -11.76 -2.66
C GLY A 784 -33.08 -13.19 -2.27
N LEU A 785 -32.13 -14.05 -1.92
CA LEU A 785 -32.42 -15.37 -1.33
C LEU A 785 -32.82 -15.21 0.15
N PRO A 786 -33.54 -16.18 0.75
CA PRO A 786 -33.81 -16.18 2.18
C PRO A 786 -32.51 -16.13 3.00
N VAL A 787 -32.46 -15.28 4.03
CA VAL A 787 -31.29 -15.09 4.89
C VAL A 787 -31.69 -15.27 6.35
N LEU A 788 -31.04 -16.21 7.02
CA LEU A 788 -31.20 -16.41 8.45
C LEU A 788 -29.98 -15.88 9.19
N ALA A 789 -30.21 -15.09 10.24
CA ALA A 789 -29.15 -14.64 11.14
C ALA A 789 -29.66 -14.60 12.57
N PHE A 790 -28.77 -14.72 13.55
CA PHE A 790 -29.16 -14.54 14.94
C PHE A 790 -29.60 -13.09 15.21
N ASP A 791 -30.65 -12.92 16.02
CA ASP A 791 -31.18 -11.62 16.45
C ASP A 791 -30.25 -10.99 17.50
N LEU A 792 -29.11 -10.54 17.00
CA LEU A 792 -28.01 -10.03 17.80
C LEU A 792 -27.30 -8.95 16.98
N GLY A 793 -26.97 -7.82 17.61
CA GLY A 793 -26.21 -6.74 16.97
C GLY A 793 -26.78 -6.26 15.63
N ALA A 794 -25.90 -5.75 14.77
CA ALA A 794 -26.27 -5.23 13.46
C ALA A 794 -26.79 -6.32 12.51
N GLN A 795 -26.33 -7.57 12.62
CA GLN A 795 -26.85 -8.64 11.78
C GLN A 795 -28.33 -8.93 12.08
N GLY A 796 -28.74 -8.86 13.35
CA GLY A 796 -30.13 -8.99 13.77
C GLY A 796 -30.99 -7.82 13.29
N ASP A 797 -30.50 -6.58 13.46
CA ASP A 797 -31.14 -5.37 12.91
C ASP A 797 -31.40 -5.52 11.40
N ALA A 798 -30.40 -5.96 10.65
CA ALA A 798 -30.47 -6.08 9.20
C ALA A 798 -31.48 -7.14 8.73
N VAL A 799 -31.51 -8.34 9.34
CA VAL A 799 -32.48 -9.36 8.92
C VAL A 799 -33.91 -9.03 9.35
N ARG A 800 -34.11 -8.36 10.49
CA ARG A 800 -35.46 -7.88 10.89
C ARG A 800 -36.01 -6.82 9.93
N ALA A 801 -35.14 -5.98 9.38
CA ALA A 801 -35.53 -4.90 8.47
C ALA A 801 -35.78 -5.37 7.03
N ALA A 802 -35.28 -6.55 6.64
CA ALA A 802 -35.30 -7.01 5.26
C ALA A 802 -36.46 -7.99 4.98
N PRO A 803 -37.12 -7.90 3.82
CA PRO A 803 -38.28 -8.75 3.49
C PRO A 803 -37.93 -10.24 3.29
N ASN A 804 -36.67 -10.55 3.01
CA ASN A 804 -36.13 -11.90 2.85
C ASN A 804 -35.22 -12.31 4.03
N GLY A 805 -35.33 -11.60 5.17
CA GLY A 805 -34.54 -11.87 6.37
C GLY A 805 -35.37 -12.51 7.48
N THR A 806 -34.80 -13.50 8.16
CA THR A 806 -35.41 -14.17 9.31
C THR A 806 -34.46 -14.13 10.50
N ALA A 807 -34.91 -13.52 11.60
CA ALA A 807 -34.15 -13.37 12.83
C ALA A 807 -34.33 -14.61 13.72
N LEU A 808 -33.21 -15.23 14.11
CA LEU A 808 -33.18 -16.44 14.92
C LEU A 808 -32.83 -16.14 16.38
N PRO A 809 -33.36 -16.88 17.35
CA PRO A 809 -32.90 -16.79 18.73
C PRO A 809 -31.39 -17.05 18.85
N CYS A 810 -30.72 -16.26 19.69
CA CYS A 810 -29.28 -16.43 19.96
C CYS A 810 -29.03 -17.80 20.64
N PRO A 811 -27.97 -18.54 20.24
CA PRO A 811 -27.68 -19.83 20.83
C PRO A 811 -27.23 -19.67 22.29
N GLY A 812 -27.81 -20.49 23.18
CA GLY A 812 -27.42 -20.55 24.58
C GLY A 812 -26.16 -21.40 24.81
N PRO A 813 -25.76 -21.62 26.07
CA PRO A 813 -24.60 -22.46 26.43
C PRO A 813 -24.71 -23.90 25.91
N ASP A 814 -25.93 -24.41 25.75
CA ASP A 814 -26.23 -25.76 25.27
C ASP A 814 -26.14 -25.89 23.73
N GLY A 815 -25.77 -24.82 23.03
CA GLY A 815 -25.65 -24.76 21.58
C GLY A 815 -26.93 -24.30 20.87
N MET A 816 -26.95 -24.44 19.54
CA MET A 816 -28.10 -24.08 18.72
C MET A 816 -29.11 -25.23 18.66
N ASP A 817 -30.40 -24.94 18.79
CA ASP A 817 -31.46 -25.87 18.39
C ASP A 817 -31.51 -26.00 16.87
N VAL A 818 -30.82 -27.04 16.36
CA VAL A 818 -30.75 -27.33 14.92
C VAL A 818 -32.12 -27.71 14.35
N ALA A 819 -33.02 -28.29 15.16
CA ALA A 819 -34.36 -28.65 14.72
C ALA A 819 -35.22 -27.39 14.51
N ALA A 820 -35.11 -26.41 15.41
CA ALA A 820 -35.75 -25.11 15.24
C ALA A 820 -35.22 -24.35 14.00
N LEU A 821 -33.91 -24.37 13.76
CA LEU A 821 -33.31 -23.79 12.54
C LEU A 821 -33.89 -24.43 11.27
N LEU A 822 -33.98 -25.77 11.24
CA LEU A 822 -34.51 -26.51 10.09
C LEU A 822 -36.00 -26.26 9.88
N ALA A 823 -36.79 -26.10 10.95
CA ALA A 823 -38.20 -25.79 10.86
C ALA A 823 -38.45 -24.43 10.18
N VAL A 824 -37.64 -23.40 10.53
CA VAL A 824 -37.70 -22.09 9.89
C VAL A 824 -37.32 -22.17 8.40
N LEU A 825 -36.27 -22.94 8.08
CA LEU A 825 -35.85 -23.18 6.69
C LEU A 825 -36.92 -23.91 5.85
N SER A 826 -37.74 -24.76 6.45
CA SER A 826 -38.84 -25.44 5.75
C SER A 826 -40.08 -24.57 5.56
N ALA A 827 -40.33 -23.60 6.44
CA ALA A 827 -41.48 -22.70 6.37
C ALA A 827 -41.28 -21.53 5.39
N ASP A 828 -40.05 -21.02 5.24
CA ASP A 828 -39.72 -19.93 4.31
C ASP A 828 -39.47 -20.41 2.85
N MET A 829 -39.41 -21.73 2.62
CA MET A 829 -39.22 -22.34 1.30
C MET A 829 -40.51 -22.90 0.67
N SER A 830 -41.64 -22.84 1.39
CA SER A 830 -42.99 -23.11 0.88
C SER A 830 -43.68 -21.82 0.50
#